data_AF-A0A2N2KKM7-F1
#
_entry.id   AF-A0A2N2KKM7-F1
#
_cell.length_a   1.000
_cell.length_b   1.000
_cell.length_c   1.000
_cell.angle_alpha   90.00
_cell.angle_beta   90.00
_cell.angle_gamma   90.00
#
_symmetry.space_group_name_H-M   'P 1'
#
loop_
_entity.id
_entity.type
_entity.pdbx_description
1 polymer ?
#
loop_
_entity_poly.entity_id
_entity_poly.type
_entity_poly.pdbx_seq_one_letter_code
_entity_poly.pdbx_strand_id
1 'polypeptide(L)'
;MLACLHSFFPDRECPGPLAPRTGAPAIRRGAGNSLPYAEQRWVLGQRRPRMEYLSCRPCPEKQGMLMNPTYDYDLIVIGAGIAGMVSAVTANGLGRRVAVVEKNRVGGNCTNTTCIPSKTLIRMSHIRHDISHLERLGLLSDAAGKIHSRRIMPHIRSIVKRAYEKDLPETFEAIGIKIIMGTASFVDAHRISANGQIFSARKFIIATGTSPLIPNIPGLPSINFLTNETLYLLENLPRSILILGGGVDGLEYASAFARLGVETTVVEMATRLLPAADRELVNQLLRSLRTEGIRLLSGAKALNLHSRQDRAVLKYQKEDGLADEIEADCVLVAVGRKPELDGLCLEKAGVSCNARGIITDRRLRTSASNIYACGDIAGPYQLATTAEAQAIVAATNALLPVKRSVDYRNNVYVVFTEPPLAWIGLTEEEAHGRYGRHLKTYRFSYSGMRRALIDGNEAGMAKIMCTGRGRIVGAHILGEAAGEVIHELQVVRTFNKPLYKLQKLTHAYPTYAQAIVGRASQLAFLDRMGSNPLVNIALRLLPGFSNRLYLARNRLAETQTVDVFAELPDDDGLCTAPAEASSKAPPAGRTGMGNACLVESRNAGGDTVILDIRGDLTVSVEKSLSRAFGEGIAGASRILLNLSALGQMDVEGAGLLLAHASRAARKGIAVSACGLPAPFLDVFHLTGLDGLITLYNDEEDALCCRRFLEKSGLSPRSLPATEQTLPLSGWAKSVDRLSLSAVPAGAMNINVQGRRPSTPVKGFGRLWEKRYRLRLHTTELEPRQIISLWRSEFAAFWPKGNHLFTSDNASIAPGTTALLNLALPGGLVLATGLTVIHADDTSFSFMTACGHILSGWITFSCFQKNDSTFIQVHPLFRAGDPLMELGFRLGAAAQEDRFWHETLGNLARRLGTHGEAAQQNVLIDPDIQWHRFANLRYSAAIRSSLYMPVYLLKKCFLAIARRKRNGNP
;
A
#
# COMPACT_ATOMS: atom_id res chain seq x y z
N MET A 1 15.95 44.54 32.25
CA MET A 1 15.74 43.11 31.92
C MET A 1 16.58 42.73 30.69
N LEU A 2 17.91 42.78 30.80
CA LEU A 2 18.83 42.63 29.66
C LEU A 2 20.23 42.14 30.11
N ALA A 3 20.29 41.33 31.18
CA ALA A 3 21.54 40.98 31.88
C ALA A 3 21.62 39.52 32.40
N CYS A 4 20.68 38.63 32.02
CA CYS A 4 20.57 37.28 32.59
C CYS A 4 20.58 36.16 31.53
N LEU A 5 21.32 36.33 30.43
CA LEU A 5 21.46 35.34 29.34
C LEU A 5 22.92 35.18 28.88
N HIS A 6 23.86 35.06 29.84
CA HIS A 6 25.30 34.98 29.52
C HIS A 6 26.04 33.77 30.15
N SER A 7 25.31 32.81 30.72
CA SER A 7 25.85 31.83 31.67
C SER A 7 25.42 30.37 31.38
N PHE A 8 25.52 29.91 30.13
CA PHE A 8 25.13 28.52 29.77
C PHE A 8 26.02 27.81 28.73
N PHE A 9 27.32 28.16 28.65
CA PHE A 9 28.34 27.33 27.98
C PHE A 9 29.70 27.44 28.70
N PRO A 10 30.17 26.37 29.35
CA PRO A 10 31.58 26.19 29.69
C PRO A 10 32.23 25.20 28.70
N ASP A 11 33.15 25.69 27.87
CA ASP A 11 34.22 24.84 27.33
C ASP A 11 35.29 24.68 28.41
N ARG A 12 35.67 23.44 28.76
CA ARG A 12 37.07 23.02 29.03
C ARG A 12 37.22 21.52 29.36
N GLU A 13 38.10 20.89 28.58
CA GLU A 13 39.22 20.04 29.01
C GLU A 13 39.02 19.05 30.18
N CYS A 14 39.09 17.75 29.85
CA CYS A 14 39.38 16.70 30.83
C CYS A 14 40.89 16.61 31.08
N PRO A 15 41.29 16.30 32.32
CA PRO A 15 42.38 15.37 32.57
C PRO A 15 41.90 14.16 33.39
N GLY A 16 42.51 13.00 33.15
CA GLY A 16 42.61 11.91 34.12
C GLY A 16 44.10 11.55 34.29
N PRO A 17 44.45 10.38 34.85
CA PRO A 17 43.62 9.41 35.57
C PRO A 17 44.06 9.25 37.05
N LEU A 18 43.35 8.46 37.87
CA LEU A 18 43.90 7.66 38.98
C LEU A 18 42.83 6.79 39.67
N ALA A 19 43.27 5.78 40.43
CA ALA A 19 42.48 4.84 41.24
C ALA A 19 43.42 4.22 42.32
N PRO A 20 43.00 3.29 43.22
CA PRO A 20 41.67 2.82 43.63
C PRO A 20 41.50 2.86 45.19
N ARG A 21 40.66 1.96 45.77
CA ARG A 21 40.43 1.65 47.22
C ARG A 21 39.40 2.56 47.94
N THR A 22 38.61 2.11 48.93
CA THR A 22 38.22 0.76 49.45
C THR A 22 36.94 0.91 50.30
N GLY A 23 36.01 -0.06 50.29
CA GLY A 23 34.88 -0.10 51.23
C GLY A 23 33.72 -1.03 50.82
N ALA A 24 33.58 -2.17 51.50
CA ALA A 24 32.53 -3.19 51.34
C ALA A 24 32.31 -3.87 52.72
N PRO A 25 31.34 -4.80 52.94
CA PRO A 25 30.29 -5.37 52.08
C PRO A 25 28.92 -4.69 52.36
N ALA A 26 27.70 -5.19 52.08
CA ALA A 26 27.15 -6.48 51.61
C ALA A 26 25.83 -6.20 50.81
N ILE A 27 24.96 -7.12 50.34
CA ILE A 27 24.74 -8.57 50.52
C ILE A 27 24.74 -9.28 49.13
N ARG A 28 24.50 -10.59 49.09
CA ARG A 28 24.57 -11.53 47.96
C ARG A 28 23.34 -11.51 47.00
N ARG A 29 23.65 -11.61 45.69
CA ARG A 29 23.25 -12.64 44.67
C ARG A 29 21.77 -13.03 44.52
N GLY A 30 21.24 -13.37 43.33
CA GLY A 30 21.77 -13.45 41.95
C GLY A 30 20.61 -13.84 41.00
N ALA A 31 20.50 -13.33 39.77
CA ALA A 31 21.28 -13.68 38.56
C ALA A 31 21.08 -15.14 38.08
N GLY A 32 20.44 -15.36 36.92
CA GLY A 32 20.28 -16.72 36.35
C GLY A 32 19.31 -16.88 35.15
N ASN A 33 19.78 -16.53 33.94
CA ASN A 33 19.51 -17.12 32.62
C ASN A 33 18.08 -17.46 32.10
N SER A 34 17.83 -16.91 30.91
CA SER A 34 17.05 -17.42 29.77
C SER A 34 17.14 -18.93 29.46
N LEU A 35 16.09 -19.48 28.82
CA LEU A 35 16.12 -20.46 27.70
C LEU A 35 14.75 -20.43 26.93
N PRO A 36 14.61 -21.02 25.72
CA PRO A 36 13.52 -20.74 24.79
C PRO A 36 12.43 -21.84 24.65
N TYR A 37 11.50 -21.55 23.73
CA TYR A 37 10.48 -22.40 23.09
C TYR A 37 10.83 -23.88 22.90
N ALA A 38 9.90 -24.78 23.25
CA ALA A 38 9.87 -26.17 22.83
C ALA A 38 8.41 -26.64 22.67
N GLU A 39 8.15 -27.46 21.65
CA GLU A 39 6.83 -28.04 21.39
C GLU A 39 6.53 -29.22 22.33
N GLN A 40 5.26 -29.55 22.55
CA GLN A 40 4.88 -30.91 22.93
C GLN A 40 3.50 -31.31 22.39
N ARG A 41 3.45 -32.47 21.71
CA ARG A 41 2.24 -33.14 21.23
C ARG A 41 1.42 -33.66 22.41
N TRP A 42 0.10 -33.54 22.32
CA TRP A 42 -0.80 -34.30 23.19
C TRP A 42 -1.08 -35.68 22.60
N VAL A 43 -0.81 -36.73 23.38
CA VAL A 43 -1.24 -38.11 23.13
C VAL A 43 -1.96 -38.63 24.38
N LEU A 44 -2.90 -39.54 24.19
CA LEU A 44 -3.91 -39.91 25.18
C LEU A 44 -3.40 -40.74 26.37
N GLY A 45 -3.97 -40.45 27.54
CA GLY A 45 -4.35 -41.47 28.51
C GLY A 45 -3.50 -41.58 29.79
N GLN A 46 -4.13 -41.30 30.94
CA GLN A 46 -4.41 -42.33 31.96
C GLN A 46 -5.36 -41.80 33.05
N ARG A 47 -5.88 -42.71 33.89
CA ARG A 47 -6.89 -42.43 34.93
C ARG A 47 -6.31 -41.64 36.12
N ARG A 48 -7.16 -40.89 36.83
CA ARG A 48 -6.90 -40.38 38.18
C ARG A 48 -8.09 -40.69 39.12
N PRO A 49 -7.88 -40.75 40.46
CA PRO A 49 -8.70 -41.58 41.34
C PRO A 49 -9.97 -40.90 41.88
N ARG A 50 -10.83 -41.74 42.45
CA ARG A 50 -11.97 -41.38 43.31
C ARG A 50 -11.50 -40.50 44.48
N MET A 51 -12.30 -39.50 44.85
CA MET A 51 -12.15 -38.75 46.09
C MET A 51 -13.45 -38.90 46.89
N GLU A 52 -13.34 -39.19 48.18
CA GLU A 52 -14.49 -39.48 49.05
C GLU A 52 -15.21 -38.19 49.44
N TYR A 53 -16.55 -38.25 49.51
CA TYR A 53 -17.37 -37.17 50.04
C TYR A 53 -17.90 -37.56 51.43
N LEU A 54 -17.60 -36.71 52.41
CA LEU A 54 -18.09 -36.84 53.78
C LEU A 54 -19.62 -36.75 53.84
N SER A 55 -20.23 -37.58 54.68
CA SER A 55 -21.68 -37.68 54.83
C SER A 55 -22.25 -36.54 55.68
N CYS A 56 -23.17 -35.77 55.11
CA CYS A 56 -24.09 -34.91 55.87
C CYS A 56 -25.41 -35.66 56.13
N ARG A 57 -26.01 -35.46 57.30
CA ARG A 57 -27.26 -36.12 57.71
C ARG A 57 -28.47 -35.58 56.91
N PRO A 58 -29.50 -36.40 56.65
CA PRO A 58 -30.71 -35.95 55.97
C PRO A 58 -31.52 -34.98 56.84
N CYS A 59 -32.20 -34.04 56.18
CA CYS A 59 -33.21 -33.16 56.78
C CYS A 59 -34.60 -33.61 56.29
N PRO A 60 -35.69 -33.51 57.08
CA PRO A 60 -36.97 -34.13 56.73
C PRO A 60 -37.65 -33.58 55.47
N GLU A 61 -38.57 -34.38 54.92
CA GLU A 61 -39.32 -34.07 53.71
C GLU A 61 -40.13 -32.77 53.80
N LYS A 62 -40.18 -32.04 52.68
CA LYS A 62 -41.34 -31.22 52.33
C LYS A 62 -41.96 -31.75 51.04
N GLN A 63 -42.90 -32.66 51.20
CA GLN A 63 -43.84 -33.03 50.14
C GLN A 63 -44.67 -31.79 49.75
N GLY A 64 -45.10 -31.70 48.49
CA GLY A 64 -45.82 -30.52 47.97
C GLY A 64 -45.04 -29.65 46.99
N MET A 65 -44.03 -30.18 46.29
CA MET A 65 -43.46 -29.53 45.11
C MET A 65 -44.08 -30.13 43.84
N LEU A 66 -44.63 -29.27 42.97
CA LEU A 66 -45.28 -29.66 41.71
C LEU A 66 -44.36 -30.58 40.88
N MET A 67 -44.82 -31.81 40.59
CA MET A 67 -44.16 -32.64 39.60
C MET A 67 -44.21 -31.93 38.25
N ASN A 68 -43.05 -31.50 37.74
CA ASN A 68 -42.95 -31.02 36.37
C ASN A 68 -43.36 -32.17 35.44
N PRO A 69 -44.21 -31.94 34.42
CA PRO A 69 -44.57 -32.98 33.46
C PRO A 69 -43.31 -33.58 32.84
N THR A 70 -43.22 -34.91 32.89
CA THR A 70 -42.06 -35.68 32.42
C THR A 70 -42.11 -35.79 30.90
N TYR A 71 -41.42 -34.89 30.21
CA TYR A 71 -41.25 -34.93 28.77
C TYR A 71 -40.15 -35.92 28.35
N ASP A 72 -40.33 -36.58 27.22
CA ASP A 72 -39.35 -37.49 26.61
C ASP A 72 -38.05 -36.76 26.30
N TYR A 73 -38.16 -35.52 25.80
CA TYR A 73 -37.04 -34.65 25.47
C TYR A 73 -37.16 -33.27 26.10
N ASP A 74 -36.01 -32.62 26.33
CA ASP A 74 -35.99 -31.22 26.78
C ASP A 74 -36.23 -30.26 25.60
N LEU A 75 -35.80 -30.69 24.41
CA LEU A 75 -36.00 -30.01 23.12
C LEU A 75 -36.21 -31.05 22.01
N ILE A 76 -37.23 -30.85 21.17
CA ILE A 76 -37.29 -31.45 19.84
C ILE A 76 -36.99 -30.39 18.78
N VAL A 77 -36.20 -30.76 17.77
CA VAL A 77 -35.95 -29.95 16.57
C VAL A 77 -36.64 -30.60 15.38
N ILE A 78 -37.36 -29.82 14.57
CA ILE A 78 -38.10 -30.30 13.40
C ILE A 78 -37.39 -29.81 12.12
N GLY A 79 -36.90 -30.74 11.32
CA GLY A 79 -36.00 -30.52 10.18
C GLY A 79 -34.53 -30.63 10.58
N ALA A 80 -33.74 -31.38 9.80
CA ALA A 80 -32.30 -31.58 9.97
C ALA A 80 -31.46 -30.91 8.86
N GLY A 81 -31.94 -29.79 8.32
CA GLY A 81 -31.09 -28.82 7.61
C GLY A 81 -30.13 -28.11 8.57
N ILE A 82 -29.25 -27.25 8.04
CA ILE A 82 -28.17 -26.61 8.80
C ILE A 82 -28.64 -25.92 10.10
N ALA A 83 -29.77 -25.20 10.08
CA ALA A 83 -30.35 -24.59 11.29
C ALA A 83 -30.83 -25.62 12.32
N GLY A 84 -31.36 -26.76 11.87
CA GLY A 84 -31.81 -27.83 12.73
C GLY A 84 -30.65 -28.53 13.41
N MET A 85 -29.64 -28.94 12.63
CA MET A 85 -28.43 -29.59 13.13
C MET A 85 -27.67 -28.69 14.12
N VAL A 86 -27.46 -27.41 13.80
CA VAL A 86 -26.80 -26.46 14.70
C VAL A 86 -27.64 -26.18 15.96
N SER A 87 -28.97 -26.14 15.86
CA SER A 87 -29.84 -26.03 17.03
C SER A 87 -29.70 -27.24 17.96
N ALA A 88 -29.68 -28.44 17.39
CA ALA A 88 -29.57 -29.68 18.14
C ALA A 88 -28.20 -29.83 18.82
N VAL A 89 -27.11 -29.58 18.09
CA VAL A 89 -25.73 -29.59 18.63
C VAL A 89 -25.55 -28.52 19.72
N THR A 90 -26.08 -27.31 19.52
CA THR A 90 -26.05 -26.24 20.54
C THR A 90 -26.83 -26.63 21.79
N ALA A 91 -27.99 -27.27 21.64
CA ALA A 91 -28.82 -27.71 22.75
C ALA A 91 -28.19 -28.89 23.53
N ASN A 92 -27.63 -29.87 22.82
CA ASN A 92 -26.93 -31.00 23.41
C ASN A 92 -25.69 -30.55 24.19
N GLY A 93 -24.90 -29.61 23.63
CA GLY A 93 -23.78 -28.95 24.32
C GLY A 93 -24.17 -28.14 25.56
N LEU A 94 -25.46 -27.89 25.79
CA LEU A 94 -26.02 -27.31 27.02
C LEU A 94 -26.58 -28.37 27.99
N GLY A 95 -26.23 -29.64 27.80
CA GLY A 95 -26.61 -30.76 28.69
C GLY A 95 -28.09 -31.08 28.64
N ARG A 96 -28.67 -31.16 27.43
CA ARG A 96 -30.10 -31.41 27.21
C ARG A 96 -30.35 -32.70 26.44
N ARG A 97 -31.45 -33.37 26.76
CA ARG A 97 -31.98 -34.48 25.96
C ARG A 97 -32.61 -33.90 24.69
N VAL A 98 -32.04 -34.20 23.53
CA VAL A 98 -32.47 -33.65 22.24
C VAL A 98 -32.83 -34.77 21.27
N ALA A 99 -33.93 -34.59 20.54
CA ALA A 99 -34.20 -35.33 19.31
C ALA A 99 -34.37 -34.38 18.12
N VAL A 100 -34.05 -34.89 16.92
CA VAL A 100 -34.29 -34.21 15.64
C VAL A 100 -35.19 -35.09 14.79
N VAL A 101 -36.26 -34.51 14.25
CA VAL A 101 -37.19 -35.19 13.34
C VAL A 101 -36.97 -34.69 11.91
N GLU A 102 -36.66 -35.59 10.97
CA GLU A 102 -36.34 -35.26 9.58
C GLU A 102 -37.11 -36.16 8.61
N LYS A 103 -37.82 -35.56 7.64
CA LYS A 103 -38.69 -36.32 6.72
C LYS A 103 -37.96 -36.95 5.53
N ASN A 104 -36.85 -36.36 5.09
CA ASN A 104 -36.13 -36.73 3.88
C ASN A 104 -34.71 -37.24 4.20
N ARG A 105 -33.78 -36.33 4.47
CA ARG A 105 -32.34 -36.64 4.63
C ARG A 105 -31.62 -35.55 5.40
N VAL A 106 -30.78 -35.97 6.34
CA VAL A 106 -29.97 -35.09 7.19
C VAL A 106 -28.99 -34.25 6.35
N GLY A 107 -28.60 -33.07 6.85
CA GLY A 107 -27.98 -32.00 6.07
C GLY A 107 -28.98 -31.12 5.33
N GLY A 108 -30.18 -31.66 5.05
CA GLY A 108 -31.24 -30.97 4.32
C GLY A 108 -30.78 -30.43 2.97
N ASN A 109 -31.36 -29.31 2.52
CA ASN A 109 -31.07 -28.77 1.20
C ASN A 109 -29.61 -28.32 1.01
N CYS A 110 -28.95 -27.75 2.01
CA CYS A 110 -27.61 -27.18 1.83
C CYS A 110 -26.56 -28.25 1.49
N THR A 111 -26.58 -29.39 2.17
CA THR A 111 -25.69 -30.53 1.84
C THR A 111 -26.12 -31.25 0.57
N ASN A 112 -27.42 -31.47 0.38
CA ASN A 112 -27.92 -32.44 -0.61
C ASN A 112 -28.29 -31.83 -1.98
N THR A 113 -28.85 -30.61 -2.03
CA THR A 113 -29.55 -30.06 -3.22
C THR A 113 -29.30 -28.58 -3.53
N THR A 114 -28.51 -27.84 -2.73
CA THR A 114 -28.14 -26.44 -3.03
C THR A 114 -26.65 -26.17 -2.85
N CYS A 115 -26.20 -25.87 -1.63
CA CYS A 115 -24.88 -25.29 -1.35
C CYS A 115 -23.72 -26.13 -1.90
N ILE A 116 -23.60 -27.39 -1.46
CA ILE A 116 -22.50 -28.27 -1.86
C ILE A 116 -22.54 -28.59 -3.37
N PRO A 117 -23.66 -29.02 -3.98
CA PRO A 117 -23.66 -29.36 -5.39
C PRO A 117 -23.57 -28.15 -6.32
N SER A 118 -24.14 -26.98 -5.99
CA SER A 118 -24.00 -25.77 -6.85
C SER A 118 -22.58 -25.24 -6.82
N LYS A 119 -21.95 -25.13 -5.65
CA LYS A 119 -20.55 -24.65 -5.54
C LYS A 119 -19.56 -25.64 -6.15
N THR A 120 -19.88 -26.94 -6.20
CA THR A 120 -19.12 -27.92 -6.98
C THR A 120 -19.27 -27.68 -8.50
N LEU A 121 -20.50 -27.53 -9.00
CA LEU A 121 -20.78 -27.24 -10.42
C LEU A 121 -20.08 -25.95 -10.89
N ILE A 122 -20.14 -24.90 -10.07
CA ILE A 122 -19.47 -23.61 -10.27
C ILE A 122 -17.96 -23.81 -10.33
N ARG A 123 -17.32 -24.49 -9.35
CA ARG A 123 -15.87 -24.71 -9.42
C ARG A 123 -15.45 -25.52 -10.67
N MET A 124 -16.28 -26.44 -11.16
CA MET A 124 -16.04 -27.14 -12.42
C MET A 124 -16.16 -26.22 -13.65
N SER A 125 -17.08 -25.25 -13.65
CA SER A 125 -17.23 -24.29 -14.74
C SER A 125 -16.07 -23.27 -14.78
N HIS A 126 -15.55 -22.87 -13.61
CA HIS A 126 -14.35 -22.04 -13.51
C HIS A 126 -13.15 -22.81 -14.10
N ILE A 127 -12.92 -24.06 -13.70
CA ILE A 127 -11.84 -24.88 -14.27
C ILE A 127 -11.95 -25.02 -15.80
N ARG A 128 -13.17 -25.13 -16.37
CA ARG A 128 -13.34 -25.12 -17.84
C ARG A 128 -13.01 -23.77 -18.46
N HIS A 129 -13.35 -22.67 -17.80
CA HIS A 129 -12.98 -21.32 -18.23
C HIS A 129 -11.45 -21.13 -18.18
N ASP A 130 -10.79 -21.45 -17.07
CA ASP A 130 -9.32 -21.45 -16.90
C ASP A 130 -8.64 -22.22 -18.06
N ILE A 131 -9.17 -23.41 -18.36
CA ILE A 131 -8.72 -24.29 -19.45
C ILE A 131 -8.87 -23.64 -20.84
N SER A 132 -9.91 -22.85 -21.09
CA SER A 132 -10.07 -22.13 -22.37
C SER A 132 -9.24 -20.85 -22.46
N HIS A 133 -8.40 -20.55 -21.46
CA HIS A 133 -7.51 -19.39 -21.42
C HIS A 133 -6.03 -19.76 -21.55
N LEU A 134 -5.68 -21.06 -21.47
CA LEU A 134 -4.29 -21.54 -21.50
C LEU A 134 -3.52 -21.15 -22.77
N GLU A 135 -4.21 -21.05 -23.91
CA GLU A 135 -3.64 -20.52 -25.17
C GLU A 135 -3.22 -19.05 -25.03
N ARG A 136 -4.10 -18.20 -24.47
CA ARG A 136 -3.81 -16.78 -24.20
C ARG A 136 -2.73 -16.57 -23.12
N LEU A 137 -2.46 -17.59 -22.31
CA LEU A 137 -1.37 -17.63 -21.34
C LEU A 137 -0.06 -18.22 -21.91
N GLY A 138 -0.03 -18.64 -23.17
CA GLY A 138 1.13 -19.26 -23.81
C GLY A 138 1.47 -20.66 -23.30
N LEU A 139 0.51 -21.34 -22.66
CA LEU A 139 0.71 -22.65 -22.02
C LEU A 139 0.28 -23.84 -22.89
N LEU A 140 -0.52 -23.61 -23.94
CA LEU A 140 -0.93 -24.61 -24.92
C LEU A 140 -0.94 -24.01 -26.33
N SER A 141 -0.60 -24.82 -27.33
CA SER A 141 -0.70 -24.47 -28.77
C SER A 141 -2.01 -24.94 -29.42
N ASP A 142 -2.77 -25.80 -28.75
CA ASP A 142 -4.00 -26.43 -29.25
C ASP A 142 -5.23 -26.00 -28.44
N ALA A 143 -6.36 -25.85 -29.13
CA ALA A 143 -7.63 -25.50 -28.51
C ALA A 143 -8.11 -26.58 -27.52
N ALA A 144 -8.57 -26.14 -26.34
CA ALA A 144 -8.88 -27.03 -25.23
C ALA A 144 -10.00 -28.06 -25.51
N GLY A 145 -9.65 -29.34 -25.37
CA GLY A 145 -10.46 -30.51 -25.73
C GLY A 145 -11.88 -30.60 -25.17
N LYS A 146 -12.67 -31.51 -25.75
CA LYS A 146 -14.13 -31.63 -25.55
C LYS A 146 -14.49 -32.02 -24.11
N ILE A 147 -15.58 -31.42 -23.61
CA ILE A 147 -16.11 -31.67 -22.26
C ILE A 147 -16.80 -33.04 -22.21
N HIS A 148 -16.37 -33.90 -21.29
CA HIS A 148 -17.04 -35.18 -20.99
C HIS A 148 -18.29 -34.96 -20.12
N SER A 149 -19.36 -34.41 -20.71
CA SER A 149 -20.62 -34.05 -20.02
C SER A 149 -21.17 -35.14 -19.11
N ARG A 150 -21.14 -36.41 -19.56
CA ARG A 150 -21.56 -37.61 -18.79
C ARG A 150 -20.82 -37.84 -17.47
N ARG A 151 -19.66 -37.21 -17.24
CA ARG A 151 -18.88 -37.35 -15.99
C ARG A 151 -19.15 -36.24 -14.98
N ILE A 152 -19.80 -35.14 -15.37
CA ILE A 152 -19.99 -33.95 -14.52
C ILE A 152 -20.94 -34.23 -13.36
N MET A 153 -22.19 -34.61 -13.66
CA MET A 153 -23.18 -34.86 -12.61
C MET A 153 -22.81 -36.04 -11.69
N PRO A 154 -22.26 -37.18 -12.18
CA PRO A 154 -21.70 -38.22 -11.31
C PRO A 154 -20.57 -37.70 -10.39
N HIS A 155 -19.69 -36.82 -10.87
CA HIS A 155 -18.66 -36.21 -10.02
C HIS A 155 -19.30 -35.36 -8.91
N ILE A 156 -20.25 -34.48 -9.24
CA ILE A 156 -20.97 -33.64 -8.25
C ILE A 156 -21.67 -34.51 -7.21
N ARG A 157 -22.37 -35.57 -7.62
CA ARG A 157 -22.99 -36.54 -6.72
C ARG A 157 -21.96 -37.25 -5.81
N SER A 158 -20.73 -37.48 -6.29
CA SER A 158 -19.64 -38.01 -5.44
C SER A 158 -19.13 -37.00 -4.39
N ILE A 159 -19.13 -35.70 -4.68
CA ILE A 159 -18.77 -34.65 -3.70
C ILE A 159 -19.86 -34.55 -2.62
N VAL A 160 -21.14 -34.53 -3.02
CA VAL A 160 -22.27 -34.56 -2.09
C VAL A 160 -22.23 -35.80 -1.19
N LYS A 161 -21.92 -36.99 -1.74
CA LYS A 161 -21.77 -38.21 -0.92
C LYS A 161 -20.70 -38.04 0.16
N ARG A 162 -19.53 -37.49 -0.17
CA ARG A 162 -18.43 -37.28 0.80
C ARG A 162 -18.71 -36.16 1.80
N ALA A 163 -19.41 -35.10 1.39
CA ALA A 163 -19.85 -34.06 2.33
C ALA A 163 -20.83 -34.64 3.38
N TYR A 164 -21.77 -35.48 2.92
CA TYR A 164 -22.76 -36.14 3.77
C TYR A 164 -22.18 -37.16 4.77
N GLU A 165 -20.93 -37.60 4.63
CA GLU A 165 -20.28 -38.49 5.62
C GLU A 165 -20.19 -37.86 7.03
N LYS A 166 -20.28 -36.52 7.13
CA LYS A 166 -20.39 -35.80 8.41
C LYS A 166 -21.82 -35.65 8.91
N ASP A 167 -22.78 -35.62 7.98
CA ASP A 167 -24.21 -35.42 8.22
C ASP A 167 -24.97 -36.76 8.35
N LEU A 168 -24.27 -37.89 8.47
CA LEU A 168 -24.85 -39.20 8.74
C LEU A 168 -25.60 -39.21 10.09
N PRO A 169 -26.82 -39.79 10.20
CA PRO A 169 -27.55 -39.86 11.48
C PRO A 169 -26.70 -40.39 12.64
N GLU A 170 -25.84 -41.37 12.36
CA GLU A 170 -24.95 -42.02 13.30
C GLU A 170 -23.94 -41.07 13.95
N THR A 171 -23.54 -39.96 13.29
CA THR A 171 -22.62 -38.97 13.88
C THR A 171 -23.31 -38.11 14.95
N PHE A 172 -24.62 -37.87 14.80
CA PHE A 172 -25.45 -37.18 15.78
C PHE A 172 -25.82 -38.11 16.94
N GLU A 173 -26.14 -39.37 16.66
CA GLU A 173 -26.44 -40.36 17.71
C GLU A 173 -25.21 -40.68 18.56
N ALA A 174 -24.01 -40.72 17.97
CA ALA A 174 -22.74 -40.89 18.68
C ALA A 174 -22.42 -39.76 19.68
N ILE A 175 -23.03 -38.57 19.53
CA ILE A 175 -22.93 -37.48 20.51
C ILE A 175 -24.17 -37.33 21.40
N GLY A 176 -25.13 -38.26 21.33
CA GLY A 176 -26.31 -38.31 22.22
C GLY A 176 -27.56 -37.58 21.70
N ILE A 177 -27.60 -37.17 20.43
CA ILE A 177 -28.76 -36.54 19.79
C ILE A 177 -29.54 -37.64 19.04
N LYS A 178 -30.78 -37.93 19.43
CA LYS A 178 -31.57 -38.96 18.73
C LYS A 178 -32.08 -38.44 17.39
N ILE A 179 -31.87 -39.21 16.32
CA ILE A 179 -32.46 -38.93 15.00
C ILE A 179 -33.73 -39.76 14.82
N ILE A 180 -34.80 -39.11 14.36
CA ILE A 180 -36.11 -39.72 14.09
C ILE A 180 -36.45 -39.41 12.63
N MET A 181 -36.28 -40.40 11.74
CA MET A 181 -36.65 -40.23 10.33
C MET A 181 -38.17 -40.32 10.18
N GLY A 182 -38.83 -39.26 9.72
CA GLY A 182 -40.28 -39.20 9.55
C GLY A 182 -40.82 -37.77 9.40
N THR A 183 -42.04 -37.63 8.91
CA THR A 183 -42.77 -36.34 8.89
C THR A 183 -43.31 -36.03 10.28
N ALA A 184 -43.00 -34.84 10.81
CA ALA A 184 -43.56 -34.35 12.06
C ALA A 184 -44.88 -33.61 11.84
N SER A 185 -45.87 -33.87 12.70
CA SER A 185 -47.10 -33.07 12.82
C SER A 185 -47.38 -32.77 14.28
N PHE A 186 -47.66 -31.52 14.64
CA PHE A 186 -48.08 -31.18 16.00
C PHE A 186 -49.43 -31.82 16.33
N VAL A 187 -49.53 -32.39 17.53
CA VAL A 187 -50.78 -32.90 18.14
C VAL A 187 -51.36 -31.81 19.05
N ASP A 188 -50.49 -31.14 19.79
CA ASP A 188 -50.75 -29.95 20.58
C ASP A 188 -49.44 -29.13 20.71
N ALA A 189 -49.42 -28.08 21.54
CA ALA A 189 -48.23 -27.25 21.75
C ALA A 189 -47.00 -28.00 22.30
N HIS A 190 -47.18 -29.16 22.94
CA HIS A 190 -46.12 -29.91 23.65
C HIS A 190 -45.84 -31.31 23.08
N ARG A 191 -46.66 -31.81 22.15
CA ARG A 191 -46.53 -33.14 21.54
C ARG A 191 -46.59 -33.09 20.02
N ILE A 192 -45.75 -33.89 19.37
CA ILE A 192 -45.79 -34.17 17.93
C ILE A 192 -46.05 -35.65 17.67
N SER A 193 -46.60 -35.97 16.50
CA SER A 193 -46.59 -37.30 15.91
C SER A 193 -45.48 -37.37 14.86
N ALA A 194 -44.73 -38.47 14.83
CA ALA A 194 -43.83 -38.86 13.75
C ALA A 194 -43.89 -40.39 13.58
N ASN A 195 -44.07 -40.87 12.35
CA ASN A 195 -44.31 -42.30 12.03
C ASN A 195 -45.42 -42.96 12.87
N GLY A 196 -46.45 -42.21 13.26
CA GLY A 196 -47.55 -42.68 14.11
C GLY A 196 -47.20 -42.80 15.60
N GLN A 197 -45.95 -42.57 16.00
CA GLN A 197 -45.54 -42.48 17.40
C GLN A 197 -45.63 -41.04 17.89
N ILE A 198 -46.09 -40.84 19.13
CA ILE A 198 -46.21 -39.52 19.74
C ILE A 198 -44.98 -39.25 20.62
N PHE A 199 -44.32 -38.11 20.40
CA PHE A 199 -43.17 -37.65 21.17
C PHE A 199 -43.47 -36.31 21.85
N SER A 200 -43.09 -36.17 23.12
CA SER A 200 -43.32 -34.98 23.93
C SER A 200 -42.02 -34.21 24.21
N ALA A 201 -42.10 -32.88 24.21
CA ALA A 201 -40.96 -32.05 24.57
C ALA A 201 -41.33 -30.77 25.34
N ARG A 202 -40.41 -30.34 26.22
CA ARG A 202 -40.56 -29.09 26.97
C ARG A 202 -40.46 -27.85 26.07
N LYS A 203 -39.70 -27.92 24.98
CA LYS A 203 -39.52 -26.87 23.96
C LYS A 203 -39.42 -27.49 22.57
N PHE A 204 -39.73 -26.68 21.55
CA PHE A 204 -39.55 -27.05 20.14
C PHE A 204 -38.78 -25.96 19.38
N ILE A 205 -37.99 -26.37 18.39
CA ILE A 205 -37.46 -25.51 17.32
C ILE A 205 -37.92 -26.04 15.97
N ILE A 206 -38.54 -25.18 15.17
CA ILE A 206 -38.97 -25.49 13.80
C ILE A 206 -37.93 -24.93 12.82
N ALA A 207 -37.32 -25.83 12.05
CA ALA A 207 -36.22 -25.58 11.11
C ALA A 207 -36.42 -26.30 9.76
N THR A 208 -37.69 -26.49 9.34
CA THR A 208 -38.08 -27.21 8.12
C THR A 208 -37.62 -26.55 6.82
N GLY A 209 -37.25 -25.27 6.85
CA GLY A 209 -36.69 -24.55 5.71
C GLY A 209 -37.73 -24.23 4.63
N THR A 210 -37.36 -24.48 3.36
CA THR A 210 -38.14 -24.14 2.16
C THR A 210 -37.93 -25.15 1.03
N SER A 211 -38.98 -25.40 0.27
CA SER A 211 -38.98 -26.08 -1.04
C SER A 211 -38.90 -25.09 -2.22
N PRO A 212 -38.65 -25.53 -3.47
CA PRO A 212 -38.63 -24.66 -4.65
C PRO A 212 -40.03 -24.06 -4.92
N LEU A 213 -40.10 -22.78 -5.31
CA LEU A 213 -41.37 -22.17 -5.73
C LEU A 213 -41.66 -22.50 -7.19
N ILE A 214 -42.69 -23.31 -7.45
CA ILE A 214 -43.18 -23.57 -8.80
C ILE A 214 -44.21 -22.49 -9.19
N PRO A 215 -43.99 -21.71 -10.27
CA PRO A 215 -44.92 -20.66 -10.68
C PRO A 215 -46.10 -21.23 -11.46
N ASN A 216 -47.28 -20.62 -11.33
CA ASN A 216 -48.47 -20.99 -12.10
C ASN A 216 -48.39 -20.47 -13.55
N ILE A 217 -47.53 -21.08 -14.37
CA ILE A 217 -47.40 -20.79 -15.80
C ILE A 217 -48.18 -21.86 -16.58
N PRO A 218 -49.17 -21.49 -17.41
CA PRO A 218 -49.92 -22.43 -18.25
C PRO A 218 -49.01 -23.36 -19.06
N GLY A 219 -49.17 -24.67 -18.87
CA GLY A 219 -48.41 -25.72 -19.56
C GLY A 219 -47.04 -26.08 -18.97
N LEU A 220 -46.56 -25.36 -17.94
CA LEU A 220 -45.35 -25.78 -17.21
C LEU A 220 -45.47 -27.18 -16.57
N PRO A 221 -46.61 -27.61 -15.99
CA PRO A 221 -46.75 -28.97 -15.43
C PRO A 221 -46.68 -30.12 -16.45
N SER A 222 -46.83 -29.82 -17.74
CA SER A 222 -46.66 -30.79 -18.85
C SER A 222 -45.24 -30.82 -19.43
N ILE A 223 -44.30 -30.08 -18.84
CA ILE A 223 -42.88 -30.08 -19.21
C ILE A 223 -42.06 -30.75 -18.11
N ASN A 224 -41.08 -31.57 -18.50
CA ASN A 224 -40.10 -32.14 -17.57
C ASN A 224 -39.10 -31.05 -17.12
N PHE A 225 -39.55 -30.14 -16.25
CA PHE A 225 -38.74 -29.04 -15.75
C PHE A 225 -37.85 -29.48 -14.57
N LEU A 226 -36.73 -28.78 -14.43
CA LEU A 226 -35.74 -28.98 -13.39
C LEU A 226 -35.93 -27.96 -12.26
N THR A 227 -35.53 -28.33 -11.05
CA THR A 227 -35.33 -27.43 -9.90
C THR A 227 -33.92 -27.66 -9.35
N ASN A 228 -33.49 -26.91 -8.34
CA ASN A 228 -32.24 -27.23 -7.62
C ASN A 228 -32.21 -28.68 -7.06
N GLU A 229 -33.38 -29.30 -6.84
CA GLU A 229 -33.48 -30.64 -6.27
C GLU A 229 -33.33 -31.74 -7.33
N THR A 230 -33.75 -31.50 -8.58
CA THR A 230 -33.69 -32.48 -9.68
C THR A 230 -32.54 -32.26 -10.67
N LEU A 231 -31.98 -31.05 -10.76
CA LEU A 231 -30.90 -30.66 -11.70
C LEU A 231 -29.71 -31.64 -11.69
N TYR A 232 -29.28 -32.08 -10.51
CA TYR A 232 -28.11 -32.94 -10.33
C TYR A 232 -28.38 -34.42 -10.61
N LEU A 233 -29.61 -34.79 -10.98
CA LEU A 233 -29.97 -36.15 -11.40
C LEU A 233 -29.70 -36.38 -12.89
N LEU A 234 -29.52 -35.31 -13.69
CA LEU A 234 -29.17 -35.39 -15.11
C LEU A 234 -27.99 -36.35 -15.38
N GLU A 235 -28.07 -37.08 -16.48
CA GLU A 235 -26.99 -37.94 -16.98
C GLU A 235 -26.03 -37.19 -17.91
N ASN A 236 -26.56 -36.24 -18.69
CA ASN A 236 -25.84 -35.46 -19.69
C ASN A 236 -26.16 -33.97 -19.44
N LEU A 237 -25.27 -33.07 -19.85
CA LEU A 237 -25.65 -31.67 -20.00
C LEU A 237 -26.58 -31.54 -21.23
N PRO A 238 -27.65 -30.71 -21.17
CA PRO A 238 -28.41 -30.34 -22.37
C PRO A 238 -27.55 -29.50 -23.32
N ARG A 239 -27.99 -29.33 -24.58
CA ARG A 239 -27.37 -28.37 -25.50
C ARG A 239 -27.79 -26.95 -25.16
N SER A 240 -29.04 -26.79 -24.73
CA SER A 240 -29.64 -25.50 -24.38
C SER A 240 -30.50 -25.59 -23.10
N ILE A 241 -30.45 -24.55 -22.27
CA ILE A 241 -31.21 -24.44 -21.01
C ILE A 241 -31.88 -23.06 -20.87
N LEU A 242 -33.17 -23.10 -20.53
CA LEU A 242 -34.00 -21.94 -20.23
C LEU A 242 -34.21 -21.84 -18.72
N ILE A 243 -33.68 -20.79 -18.09
CA ILE A 243 -33.76 -20.55 -16.66
C ILE A 243 -34.87 -19.52 -16.39
N LEU A 244 -35.90 -19.93 -15.64
CA LEU A 244 -36.98 -19.05 -15.18
C LEU A 244 -36.61 -18.49 -13.81
N GLY A 245 -36.34 -17.19 -13.74
CA GLY A 245 -35.91 -16.49 -12.52
C GLY A 245 -34.47 -15.96 -12.60
N GLY A 246 -34.31 -14.65 -12.46
CA GLY A 246 -33.03 -13.92 -12.47
C GLY A 246 -32.48 -13.64 -11.07
N GLY A 247 -32.81 -14.50 -10.10
CA GLY A 247 -32.33 -14.46 -8.72
C GLY A 247 -30.89 -14.98 -8.56
N VAL A 248 -30.47 -15.16 -7.30
CA VAL A 248 -29.13 -15.69 -6.95
C VAL A 248 -28.88 -17.04 -7.62
N ASP A 249 -29.71 -18.03 -7.31
CA ASP A 249 -29.60 -19.39 -7.84
C ASP A 249 -29.63 -19.40 -9.38
N GLY A 250 -30.57 -18.65 -9.98
CA GLY A 250 -30.72 -18.55 -11.44
C GLY A 250 -29.48 -18.00 -12.15
N LEU A 251 -28.84 -16.97 -11.60
CA LEU A 251 -27.61 -16.39 -12.18
C LEU A 251 -26.37 -17.25 -11.91
N GLU A 252 -26.26 -17.89 -10.74
CA GLU A 252 -25.22 -18.89 -10.47
C GLU A 252 -25.28 -20.05 -11.47
N TYR A 253 -26.47 -20.63 -11.67
CA TYR A 253 -26.68 -21.69 -12.66
C TYR A 253 -26.42 -21.21 -14.09
N ALA A 254 -26.83 -19.98 -14.45
CA ALA A 254 -26.58 -19.44 -15.77
C ALA A 254 -25.08 -19.31 -16.09
N SER A 255 -24.31 -18.72 -15.17
CA SER A 255 -22.84 -18.60 -15.29
C SER A 255 -22.17 -19.97 -15.36
N ALA A 256 -22.63 -20.93 -14.54
CA ALA A 256 -22.07 -22.27 -14.54
C ALA A 256 -22.36 -23.08 -15.82
N PHE A 257 -23.58 -23.02 -16.36
CA PHE A 257 -23.96 -23.78 -17.55
C PHE A 257 -23.36 -23.20 -18.84
N ALA A 258 -23.33 -21.88 -19.01
CA ALA A 258 -22.71 -21.25 -20.18
C ALA A 258 -21.22 -21.56 -20.28
N ARG A 259 -20.48 -21.46 -19.16
CA ARG A 259 -19.05 -21.83 -19.08
C ARG A 259 -18.78 -23.33 -19.30
N LEU A 260 -19.78 -24.19 -19.08
CA LEU A 260 -19.74 -25.61 -19.43
C LEU A 260 -20.23 -25.91 -20.86
N GLY A 261 -20.46 -24.88 -21.69
CA GLY A 261 -20.79 -25.02 -23.11
C GLY A 261 -22.28 -25.24 -23.42
N VAL A 262 -23.18 -24.89 -22.50
CA VAL A 262 -24.64 -24.99 -22.69
C VAL A 262 -25.19 -23.63 -23.12
N GLU A 263 -25.94 -23.57 -24.22
CA GLU A 263 -26.66 -22.35 -24.63
C GLU A 263 -27.65 -21.94 -23.53
N THR A 264 -27.46 -20.76 -22.94
CA THR A 264 -28.12 -20.40 -21.68
C THR A 264 -28.94 -19.11 -21.85
N THR A 265 -30.25 -19.23 -21.62
CA THR A 265 -31.18 -18.08 -21.55
C THR A 265 -31.73 -17.95 -20.13
N VAL A 266 -31.77 -16.72 -19.59
CA VAL A 266 -32.46 -16.41 -18.32
C VAL A 266 -33.63 -15.47 -18.63
N VAL A 267 -34.82 -15.84 -18.17
CA VAL A 267 -36.04 -15.02 -18.26
C VAL A 267 -36.49 -14.62 -16.86
N GLU A 268 -36.64 -13.31 -16.64
CA GLU A 268 -37.09 -12.72 -15.39
C GLU A 268 -38.12 -11.61 -15.67
N MET A 269 -39.24 -11.64 -14.94
CA MET A 269 -40.31 -10.66 -15.04
C MET A 269 -39.91 -9.31 -14.43
N ALA A 270 -39.04 -9.31 -13.42
CA ALA A 270 -38.48 -8.09 -12.85
C ALA A 270 -37.51 -7.38 -13.81
N THR A 271 -37.57 -6.05 -13.85
CA THR A 271 -36.70 -5.21 -14.69
C THR A 271 -35.29 -5.04 -14.08
N ARG A 272 -35.18 -5.08 -12.73
CA ARG A 272 -33.92 -5.04 -11.97
C ARG A 272 -33.63 -6.40 -11.32
N LEU A 273 -32.57 -7.07 -11.79
CA LEU A 273 -32.03 -8.26 -11.13
C LEU A 273 -31.28 -7.87 -9.84
N LEU A 274 -31.11 -8.84 -8.93
CA LEU A 274 -30.38 -8.70 -7.65
C LEU A 274 -30.63 -7.35 -6.92
N PRO A 275 -31.89 -6.94 -6.67
CA PRO A 275 -32.21 -5.59 -6.20
C PRO A 275 -31.63 -5.23 -4.82
N ALA A 276 -31.30 -6.23 -4.01
CA ALA A 276 -30.65 -6.07 -2.71
C ALA A 276 -29.14 -5.76 -2.78
N ALA A 277 -28.56 -5.74 -3.98
CA ALA A 277 -27.16 -5.38 -4.23
C ALA A 277 -27.04 -4.04 -4.98
N ASP A 278 -25.85 -3.44 -4.89
CA ASP A 278 -25.52 -2.17 -5.51
C ASP A 278 -25.64 -2.20 -7.05
N ARG A 279 -26.48 -1.32 -7.59
CA ARG A 279 -26.86 -1.25 -9.01
C ARG A 279 -25.67 -1.11 -9.96
N GLU A 280 -24.58 -0.46 -9.55
CA GLU A 280 -23.40 -0.26 -10.40
C GLU A 280 -22.67 -1.57 -10.66
N LEU A 281 -22.51 -2.39 -9.61
CA LEU A 281 -21.87 -3.70 -9.67
C LEU A 281 -22.77 -4.75 -10.31
N VAL A 282 -24.09 -4.74 -10.03
CA VAL A 282 -25.05 -5.59 -10.74
C VAL A 282 -24.99 -5.29 -12.25
N ASN A 283 -25.02 -4.01 -12.65
CA ASN A 283 -24.91 -3.64 -14.07
C ASN A 283 -23.55 -3.98 -14.70
N GLN A 284 -22.49 -4.21 -13.91
CA GLN A 284 -21.20 -4.72 -14.39
C GLN A 284 -21.27 -6.25 -14.57
N LEU A 285 -21.77 -6.99 -13.57
CA LEU A 285 -21.99 -8.44 -13.64
C LEU A 285 -22.88 -8.83 -14.84
N LEU A 286 -24.02 -8.16 -15.02
CA LEU A 286 -24.95 -8.44 -16.13
C LEU A 286 -24.39 -8.02 -17.51
N ARG A 287 -23.24 -7.33 -17.57
CA ARG A 287 -22.48 -7.14 -18.82
C ARG A 287 -21.52 -8.31 -19.03
N SER A 288 -20.72 -8.67 -18.02
CA SER A 288 -19.83 -9.85 -18.07
C SER A 288 -20.58 -11.12 -18.49
N LEU A 289 -21.72 -11.42 -17.87
CA LEU A 289 -22.52 -12.60 -18.21
C LEU A 289 -23.04 -12.57 -19.67
N ARG A 290 -23.37 -11.40 -20.22
CA ARG A 290 -23.76 -11.26 -21.64
C ARG A 290 -22.56 -11.43 -22.58
N THR A 291 -21.38 -10.96 -22.19
CA THR A 291 -20.12 -11.19 -22.91
C THR A 291 -19.73 -12.68 -22.93
N GLU A 292 -20.12 -13.45 -21.91
CA GLU A 292 -20.03 -14.93 -21.89
C GLU A 292 -21.14 -15.64 -22.69
N GLY A 293 -21.97 -14.90 -23.44
CA GLY A 293 -22.99 -15.44 -24.32
C GLY A 293 -24.35 -15.74 -23.66
N ILE A 294 -24.55 -15.38 -22.39
CA ILE A 294 -25.81 -15.64 -21.69
C ILE A 294 -26.89 -14.64 -22.16
N ARG A 295 -28.00 -15.16 -22.71
CA ARG A 295 -29.16 -14.36 -23.12
C ARG A 295 -29.98 -13.96 -21.88
N LEU A 296 -29.66 -12.80 -21.31
CA LEU A 296 -30.35 -12.23 -20.15
C LEU A 296 -31.56 -11.36 -20.55
N LEU A 297 -32.76 -11.83 -20.24
CA LEU A 297 -34.04 -11.16 -20.51
C LEU A 297 -34.74 -10.78 -19.21
N SER A 298 -34.46 -9.56 -18.74
CA SER A 298 -35.20 -8.88 -17.66
C SER A 298 -36.44 -8.18 -18.21
N GLY A 299 -37.45 -7.94 -17.36
CA GLY A 299 -38.74 -7.36 -17.79
C GLY A 299 -39.57 -8.29 -18.68
N ALA A 300 -39.25 -9.58 -18.68
CA ALA A 300 -39.79 -10.60 -19.57
C ALA A 300 -40.78 -11.52 -18.83
N LYS A 301 -42.08 -11.32 -19.05
CA LYS A 301 -43.14 -12.10 -18.41
C LYS A 301 -43.41 -13.39 -19.18
N ALA A 302 -43.16 -14.54 -18.55
CA ALA A 302 -43.60 -15.83 -19.07
C ALA A 302 -45.14 -15.89 -19.19
N LEU A 303 -45.65 -16.31 -20.36
CA LEU A 303 -47.09 -16.43 -20.63
C LEU A 303 -47.55 -17.89 -20.70
N ASN A 304 -46.81 -18.75 -21.41
CA ASN A 304 -47.14 -20.15 -21.63
C ASN A 304 -45.86 -20.95 -21.95
N LEU A 305 -45.81 -22.21 -21.50
CA LEU A 305 -44.81 -23.20 -21.90
C LEU A 305 -45.51 -24.39 -22.57
N HIS A 306 -44.93 -24.92 -23.66
CA HIS A 306 -45.40 -26.12 -24.35
C HIS A 306 -44.24 -26.89 -24.99
N SER A 307 -44.46 -28.13 -25.40
CA SER A 307 -43.44 -28.95 -26.09
C SER A 307 -43.59 -28.84 -27.62
N ARG A 308 -42.46 -28.74 -28.32
CA ARG A 308 -42.34 -28.78 -29.78
C ARG A 308 -41.09 -29.59 -30.13
N GLN A 309 -41.24 -30.70 -30.84
CA GLN A 309 -40.14 -31.59 -31.24
C GLN A 309 -39.22 -31.98 -30.04
N ASP A 310 -39.84 -32.39 -28.93
CA ASP A 310 -39.21 -32.73 -27.65
C ASP A 310 -38.38 -31.62 -26.97
N ARG A 311 -38.51 -30.37 -27.44
CA ARG A 311 -37.92 -29.18 -26.83
C ARG A 311 -39.01 -28.29 -26.23
N ALA A 312 -38.67 -27.59 -25.15
CA ALA A 312 -39.59 -26.73 -24.41
C ALA A 312 -39.61 -25.31 -25.01
N VAL A 313 -40.77 -24.89 -25.50
CA VAL A 313 -41.03 -23.55 -26.07
C VAL A 313 -41.71 -22.67 -25.03
N LEU A 314 -41.06 -21.58 -24.66
CA LEU A 314 -41.63 -20.52 -23.84
C LEU A 314 -42.14 -19.38 -24.74
N LYS A 315 -43.42 -19.07 -24.61
CA LYS A 315 -44.00 -17.78 -25.02
C LYS A 315 -43.84 -16.77 -23.89
N TYR A 316 -43.23 -15.62 -24.19
CA TYR A 316 -43.01 -14.55 -23.22
C TYR A 316 -43.38 -13.18 -23.79
N GLN A 317 -43.71 -12.24 -22.91
CA GLN A 317 -44.01 -10.85 -23.21
C GLN A 317 -42.89 -9.94 -22.72
N LYS A 318 -42.46 -8.99 -23.54
CA LYS A 318 -41.44 -7.97 -23.24
C LYS A 318 -42.08 -6.73 -22.59
N GLU A 319 -41.26 -5.80 -22.09
CA GLU A 319 -41.72 -4.53 -21.47
C GLU A 319 -42.54 -3.64 -22.44
N ASP A 320 -42.29 -3.75 -23.76
CA ASP A 320 -43.04 -3.08 -24.82
C ASP A 320 -44.42 -3.71 -25.11
N GLY A 321 -44.76 -4.81 -24.45
CA GLY A 321 -46.00 -5.57 -24.63
C GLY A 321 -45.96 -6.60 -25.76
N LEU A 322 -44.90 -6.66 -26.58
CA LEU A 322 -44.76 -7.62 -27.67
C LEU A 322 -44.49 -9.02 -27.13
N ALA A 323 -45.09 -10.02 -27.78
CA ALA A 323 -44.87 -11.44 -27.50
C ALA A 323 -43.76 -12.02 -28.41
N ASP A 324 -43.00 -12.98 -27.90
CA ASP A 324 -41.88 -13.63 -28.57
C ASP A 324 -41.71 -15.08 -28.05
N GLU A 325 -40.95 -15.92 -28.76
CA GLU A 325 -40.73 -17.35 -28.45
C GLU A 325 -39.25 -17.68 -28.23
N ILE A 326 -38.98 -18.61 -27.30
CA ILE A 326 -37.64 -19.20 -27.07
C ILE A 326 -37.80 -20.70 -26.87
N GLU A 327 -36.94 -21.49 -27.50
CA GLU A 327 -36.97 -22.96 -27.46
C GLU A 327 -35.66 -23.51 -26.87
N ALA A 328 -35.76 -24.36 -25.85
CA ALA A 328 -34.62 -24.98 -25.16
C ALA A 328 -34.87 -26.46 -24.84
N ASP A 329 -33.81 -27.25 -24.71
CA ASP A 329 -33.91 -28.69 -24.42
C ASP A 329 -34.39 -28.95 -22.98
N CYS A 330 -34.13 -28.03 -22.06
CA CYS A 330 -34.46 -28.13 -20.64
C CYS A 330 -34.91 -26.79 -20.07
N VAL A 331 -35.86 -26.82 -19.14
CA VAL A 331 -36.30 -25.66 -18.35
C VAL A 331 -35.84 -25.84 -16.90
N LEU A 332 -35.26 -24.80 -16.28
CA LEU A 332 -34.89 -24.77 -14.87
C LEU A 332 -35.72 -23.69 -14.15
N VAL A 333 -36.48 -24.09 -13.14
CA VAL A 333 -37.29 -23.19 -12.32
C VAL A 333 -36.47 -22.71 -11.12
N ALA A 334 -36.15 -21.42 -11.12
CA ALA A 334 -35.35 -20.72 -10.10
C ALA A 334 -36.01 -19.41 -9.62
N VAL A 335 -37.35 -19.30 -9.73
CA VAL A 335 -38.12 -18.07 -9.44
C VAL A 335 -38.26 -17.73 -7.93
N GLY A 336 -37.83 -18.61 -7.02
CA GLY A 336 -37.92 -18.39 -5.58
C GLY A 336 -38.08 -19.69 -4.78
N ARG A 337 -38.41 -19.54 -3.48
CA ARG A 337 -38.50 -20.65 -2.51
C ARG A 337 -39.75 -20.49 -1.64
N LYS A 338 -40.54 -21.57 -1.48
CA LYS A 338 -41.76 -21.64 -0.65
C LYS A 338 -41.38 -22.09 0.78
N PRO A 339 -41.86 -21.43 1.85
CA PRO A 339 -41.69 -21.92 3.23
C PRO A 339 -42.33 -23.29 3.44
N GLU A 340 -41.59 -24.21 4.06
CA GLU A 340 -42.02 -25.60 4.26
C GLU A 340 -42.90 -25.74 5.51
N LEU A 341 -44.20 -25.45 5.31
CA LEU A 341 -45.24 -25.43 6.35
C LEU A 341 -46.18 -26.65 6.31
N ASP A 342 -46.25 -27.33 5.16
CA ASP A 342 -47.28 -28.33 4.88
C ASP A 342 -47.14 -29.57 5.79
N GLY A 343 -48.25 -30.07 6.33
CA GLY A 343 -48.29 -31.23 7.23
C GLY A 343 -47.91 -30.96 8.69
N LEU A 344 -47.36 -29.79 9.03
CA LEU A 344 -46.91 -29.49 10.41
C LEU A 344 -48.05 -29.35 11.44
N CYS A 345 -49.29 -29.08 11.03
CA CYS A 345 -50.42 -28.80 11.93
C CYS A 345 -50.14 -27.67 12.97
N LEU A 346 -49.55 -26.56 12.50
CA LEU A 346 -49.13 -25.42 13.34
C LEU A 346 -50.27 -24.80 14.15
N GLU A 347 -51.51 -24.90 13.68
CA GLU A 347 -52.72 -24.45 14.36
C GLU A 347 -52.94 -25.16 15.71
N LYS A 348 -52.66 -26.48 15.80
CA LYS A 348 -52.79 -27.25 17.05
C LYS A 348 -51.73 -26.87 18.08
N ALA A 349 -50.60 -26.35 17.62
CA ALA A 349 -49.53 -25.82 18.45
C ALA A 349 -49.68 -24.32 18.78
N GLY A 350 -50.70 -23.64 18.27
CA GLY A 350 -50.89 -22.20 18.45
C GLY A 350 -49.82 -21.34 17.76
N VAL A 351 -49.20 -21.85 16.68
CA VAL A 351 -48.10 -21.19 15.94
C VAL A 351 -48.63 -20.41 14.74
N SER A 352 -48.49 -19.09 14.77
CA SER A 352 -48.89 -18.22 13.66
C SER A 352 -47.87 -18.23 12.51
N CYS A 353 -48.34 -18.41 11.28
CA CYS A 353 -47.56 -18.33 10.05
C CYS A 353 -48.25 -17.43 9.01
N ASN A 354 -47.52 -17.09 7.95
CA ASN A 354 -48.04 -16.44 6.74
C ASN A 354 -47.30 -16.97 5.50
N ALA A 355 -47.59 -16.44 4.30
CA ALA A 355 -46.99 -16.87 3.04
C ALA A 355 -45.44 -16.75 2.96
N ARG A 356 -44.80 -16.06 3.91
CA ARG A 356 -43.33 -15.93 4.03
C ARG A 356 -42.71 -16.82 5.13
N GLY A 357 -43.52 -17.60 5.86
CA GLY A 357 -43.07 -18.54 6.88
C GLY A 357 -43.70 -18.31 8.26
N ILE A 358 -43.04 -18.82 9.30
CA ILE A 358 -43.49 -18.74 10.69
C ILE A 358 -43.17 -17.35 11.27
N ILE A 359 -44.15 -16.73 11.92
CA ILE A 359 -44.00 -15.40 12.51
C ILE A 359 -43.23 -15.53 13.84
N THR A 360 -42.14 -14.79 13.97
CA THR A 360 -41.29 -14.80 15.17
C THR A 360 -41.00 -13.40 15.71
N ASP A 361 -40.74 -13.30 17.01
CA ASP A 361 -40.14 -12.10 17.62
C ASP A 361 -38.62 -12.03 17.32
N ARG A 362 -37.96 -10.91 17.67
CA ARG A 362 -36.50 -10.73 17.45
C ARG A 362 -35.61 -11.74 18.20
N ARG A 363 -36.20 -12.57 19.09
CA ARG A 363 -35.57 -13.65 19.85
C ARG A 363 -35.92 -15.03 19.27
N LEU A 364 -36.51 -15.08 18.07
CA LEU A 364 -36.88 -16.28 17.30
C LEU A 364 -37.98 -17.13 17.94
N ARG A 365 -38.72 -16.59 18.90
CA ARG A 365 -39.86 -17.26 19.54
C ARG A 365 -41.11 -17.00 18.71
N THR A 366 -41.98 -18.00 18.56
CA THR A 366 -43.26 -17.87 17.84
C THR A 366 -44.34 -17.26 18.76
N SER A 367 -45.61 -17.26 18.32
CA SER A 367 -46.77 -16.99 19.18
C SER A 367 -46.88 -17.96 20.37
N ALA A 368 -46.38 -19.20 20.24
CA ALA A 368 -46.38 -20.20 21.31
C ALA A 368 -45.12 -20.06 22.18
N SER A 369 -45.28 -19.85 23.49
CA SER A 369 -44.17 -19.50 24.42
C SER A 369 -43.09 -20.59 24.60
N ASN A 370 -43.34 -21.79 24.10
CA ASN A 370 -42.45 -22.94 24.13
C ASN A 370 -41.87 -23.33 22.77
N ILE A 371 -42.24 -22.61 21.70
CA ILE A 371 -41.84 -22.92 20.32
C ILE A 371 -41.04 -21.76 19.73
N TYR A 372 -39.98 -22.12 19.00
CA TYR A 372 -39.06 -21.21 18.32
C TYR A 372 -38.95 -21.64 16.85
N ALA A 373 -38.52 -20.74 15.97
CA ALA A 373 -38.27 -21.08 14.56
C ALA A 373 -36.99 -20.40 14.02
N CYS A 374 -36.24 -21.10 13.18
CA CYS A 374 -34.96 -20.61 12.64
C CYS A 374 -34.62 -21.24 11.27
N GLY A 375 -33.77 -20.56 10.51
CA GLY A 375 -33.52 -20.84 9.10
C GLY A 375 -34.59 -20.24 8.20
N ASP A 376 -34.60 -20.65 6.93
CA ASP A 376 -35.42 -20.08 5.86
C ASP A 376 -36.92 -19.99 6.20
N ILE A 377 -37.42 -20.90 7.05
CA ILE A 377 -38.81 -20.96 7.56
C ILE A 377 -39.20 -19.79 8.47
N ALA A 378 -38.24 -19.12 9.12
CA ALA A 378 -38.49 -17.95 9.98
C ALA A 378 -38.37 -16.61 9.23
N GLY A 379 -37.68 -16.61 8.08
CA GLY A 379 -37.53 -15.46 7.19
C GLY A 379 -36.86 -14.22 7.81
N PRO A 380 -36.84 -13.09 7.07
CA PRO A 380 -36.94 -13.02 5.61
C PRO A 380 -35.63 -13.48 4.92
N TYR A 381 -34.60 -13.85 5.68
CA TYR A 381 -33.25 -14.14 5.18
C TYR A 381 -33.04 -15.64 4.94
N GLN A 382 -33.01 -16.04 3.67
CA GLN A 382 -32.76 -17.41 3.23
C GLN A 382 -31.27 -17.58 2.91
N LEU A 383 -30.45 -17.73 3.97
CA LEU A 383 -28.99 -17.84 3.89
C LEU A 383 -28.49 -18.84 4.94
N ALA A 384 -27.67 -19.82 4.55
CA ALA A 384 -27.14 -20.84 5.46
C ALA A 384 -26.43 -20.23 6.69
N THR A 385 -25.56 -19.24 6.51
CA THR A 385 -24.85 -18.55 7.60
C THR A 385 -25.79 -17.75 8.53
N THR A 386 -26.92 -17.25 8.01
CA THR A 386 -27.94 -16.61 8.84
C THR A 386 -28.78 -17.66 9.57
N ALA A 387 -29.03 -18.80 8.95
CA ALA A 387 -29.72 -19.95 9.52
C ALA A 387 -28.94 -20.55 10.71
N GLU A 388 -27.61 -20.66 10.60
CA GLU A 388 -26.69 -21.03 11.69
C GLU A 388 -26.74 -20.01 12.86
N ALA A 389 -26.60 -18.72 12.55
CA ALA A 389 -26.62 -17.66 13.56
C ALA A 389 -27.98 -17.58 14.27
N GLN A 390 -29.08 -17.80 13.54
CA GLN A 390 -30.42 -17.93 14.09
C GLN A 390 -30.53 -19.19 14.98
N ALA A 391 -30.04 -20.35 14.54
CA ALA A 391 -30.11 -21.61 15.28
C ALA A 391 -29.45 -21.52 16.67
N ILE A 392 -28.25 -20.94 16.75
CA ILE A 392 -27.56 -20.71 18.03
C ILE A 392 -28.39 -19.81 18.95
N VAL A 393 -29.00 -18.75 18.40
CA VAL A 393 -29.88 -17.85 19.17
C VAL A 393 -31.19 -18.54 19.58
N ALA A 394 -31.81 -19.34 18.72
CA ALA A 394 -33.03 -20.08 19.02
C ALA A 394 -32.81 -21.13 20.12
N ALA A 395 -31.76 -21.97 20.01
CA ALA A 395 -31.41 -22.99 21.00
C ALA A 395 -31.08 -22.36 22.36
N THR A 396 -30.22 -21.32 22.38
CA THR A 396 -29.91 -20.63 23.65
C THR A 396 -31.13 -19.92 24.24
N ASN A 397 -32.00 -19.31 23.42
CA ASN A 397 -33.23 -18.68 23.88
C ASN A 397 -34.30 -19.66 24.36
N ALA A 398 -34.37 -20.87 23.81
CA ALA A 398 -35.29 -21.91 24.27
C ALA A 398 -34.89 -22.42 25.67
N LEU A 399 -33.58 -22.55 25.92
CA LEU A 399 -33.02 -23.32 27.04
C LEU A 399 -32.45 -22.49 28.20
N LEU A 400 -32.01 -21.25 27.97
CA LEU A 400 -31.37 -20.39 28.97
C LEU A 400 -32.29 -19.23 29.41
N PRO A 401 -32.17 -18.68 30.63
CA PRO A 401 -33.00 -17.57 31.07
C PRO A 401 -32.70 -16.26 30.32
N VAL A 402 -31.42 -15.98 30.04
CA VAL A 402 -30.97 -14.75 29.37
C VAL A 402 -31.26 -14.83 27.87
N LYS A 403 -32.24 -14.05 27.39
CA LYS A 403 -32.65 -14.05 25.98
C LYS A 403 -31.86 -13.04 25.14
N ARG A 404 -31.34 -13.47 23.99
CA ARG A 404 -30.60 -12.66 23.01
C ARG A 404 -31.45 -12.40 21.77
N SER A 405 -31.17 -11.32 21.05
CA SER A 405 -31.80 -11.02 19.76
C SER A 405 -30.82 -11.25 18.61
N VAL A 406 -31.30 -11.66 17.44
CA VAL A 406 -30.45 -11.80 16.24
C VAL A 406 -30.07 -10.42 15.69
N ASP A 407 -28.82 -10.26 15.25
CA ASP A 407 -28.33 -9.01 14.64
C ASP A 407 -28.10 -9.15 13.13
N TYR A 408 -29.20 -9.10 12.37
CA TYR A 408 -29.21 -9.21 10.90
C TYR A 408 -28.42 -8.10 10.18
N ARG A 409 -27.95 -7.06 10.89
CA ARG A 409 -26.99 -6.12 10.30
C ARG A 409 -25.71 -6.84 9.87
N ASN A 410 -25.40 -8.00 10.46
CA ASN A 410 -24.15 -8.74 10.23
C ASN A 410 -24.26 -9.84 9.16
N ASN A 411 -25.37 -9.92 8.43
CA ASN A 411 -25.49 -10.82 7.28
C ASN A 411 -24.44 -10.47 6.21
N VAL A 412 -23.82 -11.51 5.63
CA VAL A 412 -22.97 -11.46 4.44
C VAL A 412 -23.71 -12.14 3.31
N TYR A 413 -23.71 -11.51 2.14
CA TYR A 413 -24.33 -12.03 0.92
C TYR A 413 -23.22 -12.30 -0.09
N VAL A 414 -23.28 -13.43 -0.79
CA VAL A 414 -22.36 -13.79 -1.88
C VAL A 414 -23.16 -14.49 -2.96
N VAL A 415 -22.99 -14.05 -4.21
CA VAL A 415 -23.47 -14.71 -5.43
C VAL A 415 -22.25 -15.26 -6.14
N PHE A 416 -22.21 -16.59 -6.32
CA PHE A 416 -21.06 -17.31 -6.85
C PHE A 416 -21.13 -17.46 -8.38
N THR A 417 -21.50 -16.38 -9.08
CA THR A 417 -21.19 -16.19 -10.49
C THR A 417 -19.69 -15.98 -10.68
N GLU A 418 -19.19 -15.98 -11.92
CA GLU A 418 -17.93 -15.29 -12.25
C GLU A 418 -18.25 -14.04 -13.10
N PRO A 419 -17.74 -12.85 -12.76
CA PRO A 419 -17.12 -12.51 -11.47
C PRO A 419 -18.09 -12.66 -10.28
N PRO A 420 -17.63 -13.12 -9.10
CA PRO A 420 -18.49 -13.28 -7.93
C PRO A 420 -18.82 -11.93 -7.30
N LEU A 421 -20.04 -11.80 -6.78
CA LEU A 421 -20.57 -10.58 -6.19
C LEU A 421 -20.87 -10.78 -4.71
N ALA A 422 -20.10 -10.14 -3.84
CA ALA A 422 -20.24 -10.21 -2.38
C ALA A 422 -20.58 -8.85 -1.76
N TRP A 423 -21.44 -8.81 -0.74
CA TRP A 423 -21.76 -7.56 -0.04
C TRP A 423 -22.22 -7.71 1.41
N ILE A 424 -22.14 -6.58 2.12
CA ILE A 424 -22.61 -6.37 3.50
C ILE A 424 -23.28 -5.00 3.63
N GLY A 425 -24.32 -4.92 4.46
CA GLY A 425 -24.95 -3.64 4.81
C GLY A 425 -25.70 -2.98 3.65
N LEU A 426 -25.64 -1.65 3.59
CA LEU A 426 -26.41 -0.83 2.64
C LEU A 426 -25.75 -0.76 1.25
N THR A 427 -26.56 -0.67 0.20
CA THR A 427 -26.18 -0.21 -1.15
C THR A 427 -25.80 1.29 -1.14
N GLU A 428 -25.15 1.81 -2.19
CA GLU A 428 -24.84 3.26 -2.24
C GLU A 428 -26.10 4.12 -2.34
N GLU A 429 -27.16 3.62 -2.97
CA GLU A 429 -28.48 4.25 -3.08
C GLU A 429 -29.10 4.48 -1.69
N GLU A 430 -29.24 3.42 -0.88
CA GLU A 430 -29.74 3.51 0.50
C GLU A 430 -28.79 4.30 1.42
N ALA A 431 -27.48 4.13 1.26
CA ALA A 431 -26.50 4.82 2.08
C ALA A 431 -26.50 6.33 1.78
N HIS A 432 -26.69 6.73 0.52
CA HIS A 432 -26.80 8.14 0.15
C HIS A 432 -28.12 8.74 0.67
N GLY A 433 -29.25 8.05 0.50
CA GLY A 433 -30.53 8.47 1.08
C GLY A 433 -30.49 8.63 2.60
N ARG A 434 -29.68 7.83 3.31
CA ARG A 434 -29.57 7.87 4.78
C ARG A 434 -28.53 8.84 5.34
N TYR A 435 -27.43 9.10 4.62
CA TYR A 435 -26.29 9.88 5.14
C TYR A 435 -25.92 11.11 4.30
N GLY A 436 -26.41 11.21 3.05
CA GLY A 436 -26.18 12.32 2.13
C GLY A 436 -24.71 12.73 2.04
N ARG A 437 -24.45 14.04 2.19
CA ARG A 437 -23.10 14.65 2.24
C ARG A 437 -22.17 14.12 3.33
N HIS A 438 -22.66 13.30 4.27
CA HIS A 438 -21.87 12.67 5.33
C HIS A 438 -21.52 11.21 5.03
N LEU A 439 -21.90 10.69 3.86
CA LEU A 439 -21.38 9.47 3.28
C LEU A 439 -20.03 9.72 2.60
N LYS A 440 -19.18 8.70 2.57
CA LYS A 440 -18.00 8.63 1.71
C LYS A 440 -17.82 7.23 1.14
N THR A 441 -17.80 7.13 -0.19
CA THR A 441 -17.55 5.89 -0.91
C THR A 441 -16.11 5.85 -1.43
N TYR A 442 -15.43 4.73 -1.19
CA TYR A 442 -14.17 4.36 -1.84
C TYR A 442 -14.49 3.38 -2.97
N ARG A 443 -13.85 3.55 -4.13
CA ARG A 443 -13.99 2.71 -5.33
C ARG A 443 -12.62 2.17 -5.73
N PHE A 444 -12.54 0.92 -6.15
CA PHE A 444 -11.32 0.27 -6.66
C PHE A 444 -11.69 -0.61 -7.87
N SER A 445 -11.14 -0.35 -9.04
CA SER A 445 -11.30 -1.22 -10.22
C SER A 445 -10.42 -2.46 -10.08
N TYR A 446 -10.86 -3.60 -10.63
CA TYR A 446 -9.99 -4.76 -10.78
C TYR A 446 -9.01 -4.61 -11.97
N SER A 447 -9.33 -3.80 -12.99
CA SER A 447 -8.49 -3.63 -14.19
C SER A 447 -7.09 -3.04 -13.93
N GLY A 448 -6.94 -2.19 -12.91
CA GLY A 448 -5.63 -1.66 -12.49
C GLY A 448 -4.95 -2.51 -11.41
N MET A 449 -5.62 -3.56 -10.93
CA MET A 449 -5.25 -4.24 -9.70
C MET A 449 -4.20 -5.32 -9.97
N ARG A 450 -3.00 -5.15 -9.41
CA ARG A 450 -1.86 -6.04 -9.66
C ARG A 450 -2.11 -7.52 -9.40
N ARG A 451 -3.01 -7.88 -8.46
CA ARG A 451 -3.37 -9.29 -8.24
C ARG A 451 -4.30 -9.80 -9.33
N ALA A 452 -5.30 -9.01 -9.73
CA ALA A 452 -6.19 -9.33 -10.85
C ALA A 452 -5.43 -9.52 -12.17
N LEU A 453 -4.44 -8.65 -12.44
CA LEU A 453 -3.55 -8.76 -13.61
C LEU A 453 -2.68 -10.04 -13.59
N ILE A 454 -2.27 -10.51 -12.40
CA ILE A 454 -1.52 -11.77 -12.24
C ILE A 454 -2.42 -13.01 -12.45
N ASP A 455 -3.69 -12.90 -12.06
CA ASP A 455 -4.67 -14.00 -12.16
C ASP A 455 -5.48 -13.99 -13.47
N GLY A 456 -5.34 -12.96 -14.31
CA GLY A 456 -6.17 -12.72 -15.50
C GLY A 456 -7.60 -12.23 -15.21
N ASN A 457 -7.99 -12.16 -13.94
CA ASN A 457 -9.37 -11.88 -13.49
C ASN A 457 -9.61 -10.38 -13.25
N GLU A 458 -9.43 -9.57 -14.30
CA GLU A 458 -9.55 -8.09 -14.29
C GLU A 458 -10.99 -7.53 -14.20
N ALA A 459 -12.00 -8.37 -14.40
CA ALA A 459 -13.40 -7.93 -14.46
C ALA A 459 -14.00 -7.75 -13.05
N GLY A 460 -14.04 -6.51 -12.54
CA GLY A 460 -14.63 -6.24 -11.23
C GLY A 460 -14.54 -4.79 -10.74
N MET A 461 -15.15 -4.53 -9.59
CA MET A 461 -15.01 -3.30 -8.80
C MET A 461 -15.39 -3.55 -7.34
N ALA A 462 -14.63 -2.98 -6.40
CA ALA A 462 -15.00 -2.88 -4.99
C ALA A 462 -15.52 -1.47 -4.64
N LYS A 463 -16.64 -1.40 -3.90
CA LYS A 463 -17.25 -0.18 -3.33
C LYS A 463 -17.33 -0.31 -1.81
N ILE A 464 -16.69 0.58 -1.06
CA ILE A 464 -16.71 0.58 0.41
C ILE A 464 -17.29 1.90 0.91
N MET A 465 -18.39 1.85 1.67
CA MET A 465 -19.17 3.02 2.05
C MET A 465 -19.05 3.30 3.55
N CYS A 466 -18.60 4.50 3.89
CA CYS A 466 -18.36 4.92 5.26
C CYS A 466 -19.14 6.18 5.64
N THR A 467 -19.57 6.27 6.90
CA THR A 467 -19.93 7.57 7.51
C THR A 467 -18.71 8.49 7.62
N GLY A 468 -18.93 9.80 7.78
CA GLY A 468 -17.87 10.78 8.07
C GLY A 468 -17.06 10.55 9.37
N ARG A 469 -17.44 9.59 10.23
CA ARG A 469 -16.60 9.10 11.35
C ARG A 469 -15.69 7.92 10.97
N GLY A 470 -15.72 7.50 9.70
CA GLY A 470 -14.97 6.38 9.12
C GLY A 470 -15.57 5.00 9.36
N ARG A 471 -16.78 4.89 9.95
CA ARG A 471 -17.44 3.58 10.16
C ARG A 471 -18.11 3.10 8.88
N ILE A 472 -17.84 1.85 8.49
CA ILE A 472 -18.45 1.18 7.35
C ILE A 472 -19.97 1.04 7.59
N VAL A 473 -20.79 1.43 6.61
CA VAL A 473 -22.25 1.24 6.62
C VAL A 473 -22.68 0.13 5.66
N GLY A 474 -21.97 0.01 4.55
CA GLY A 474 -21.99 -1.16 3.67
C GLY A 474 -20.71 -1.26 2.85
N ALA A 475 -20.51 -2.41 2.22
CA ALA A 475 -19.48 -2.64 1.24
C ALA A 475 -19.95 -3.70 0.24
N HIS A 476 -19.56 -3.56 -1.01
CA HIS A 476 -19.87 -4.47 -2.11
C HIS A 476 -18.58 -4.72 -2.91
N ILE A 477 -18.36 -5.95 -3.36
CA ILE A 477 -17.19 -6.33 -4.18
C ILE A 477 -17.71 -7.23 -5.30
N LEU A 478 -17.44 -6.83 -6.54
CA LEU A 478 -17.54 -7.69 -7.73
C LEU A 478 -16.12 -8.02 -8.19
N GLY A 479 -15.83 -9.30 -8.45
CA GLY A 479 -14.54 -9.77 -8.96
C GLY A 479 -13.97 -10.92 -8.14
N GLU A 480 -12.93 -11.58 -8.64
CA GLU A 480 -12.24 -12.69 -7.98
C GLU A 480 -11.96 -12.42 -6.48
N ALA A 481 -12.06 -13.48 -5.67
CA ALA A 481 -11.97 -13.49 -4.22
C ALA A 481 -12.97 -12.60 -3.46
N ALA A 482 -13.99 -12.00 -4.09
CA ALA A 482 -14.97 -11.13 -3.43
C ALA A 482 -15.61 -11.76 -2.17
N GLY A 483 -15.99 -13.04 -2.27
CA GLY A 483 -16.60 -13.80 -1.17
C GLY A 483 -15.70 -13.97 0.06
N GLU A 484 -14.39 -14.00 -0.12
CA GLU A 484 -13.41 -14.08 0.97
C GLU A 484 -13.07 -12.69 1.51
N VAL A 485 -12.77 -11.73 0.62
CA VAL A 485 -12.29 -10.39 0.98
C VAL A 485 -13.35 -9.57 1.74
N ILE A 486 -14.65 -9.81 1.48
CA ILE A 486 -15.74 -9.13 2.19
C ILE A 486 -15.71 -9.39 3.72
N HIS A 487 -15.15 -10.53 4.17
CA HIS A 487 -15.15 -10.90 5.58
C HIS A 487 -14.27 -9.97 6.44
N GLU A 488 -13.16 -9.43 5.93
CA GLU A 488 -12.32 -8.49 6.70
C GLU A 488 -13.08 -7.17 6.97
N LEU A 489 -13.80 -6.66 5.97
CA LEU A 489 -14.67 -5.50 6.10
C LEU A 489 -15.83 -5.77 7.08
N GLN A 490 -16.38 -6.98 7.05
CA GLN A 490 -17.43 -7.39 7.97
C GLN A 490 -16.94 -7.52 9.43
N VAL A 491 -15.71 -7.97 9.67
CA VAL A 491 -15.09 -7.96 11.01
C VAL A 491 -15.01 -6.53 11.56
N VAL A 492 -14.47 -5.58 10.78
CA VAL A 492 -14.38 -4.15 11.18
C VAL A 492 -15.75 -3.56 11.51
N ARG A 493 -16.75 -3.87 10.66
CA ARG A 493 -18.12 -3.38 10.79
C ARG A 493 -18.84 -3.97 12.00
N THR A 494 -18.69 -5.28 12.24
CA THR A 494 -19.22 -5.99 13.44
C THR A 494 -18.68 -5.37 14.73
N PHE A 495 -17.36 -5.15 14.81
CA PHE A 495 -16.73 -4.51 15.97
C PHE A 495 -16.91 -2.97 16.01
N ASN A 496 -17.73 -2.40 15.11
CA ASN A 496 -18.11 -0.98 15.04
C ASN A 496 -16.91 -0.02 14.99
N LYS A 497 -15.79 -0.49 14.40
CA LYS A 497 -14.54 0.27 14.28
C LYS A 497 -14.53 1.11 13.00
N PRO A 498 -13.84 2.25 12.98
CA PRO A 498 -13.58 2.97 11.73
C PRO A 498 -12.61 2.22 10.83
N LEU A 499 -12.86 2.21 9.51
CA LEU A 499 -12.04 1.58 8.47
C LEU A 499 -10.56 1.99 8.53
N TYR A 500 -10.27 3.26 8.82
CA TYR A 500 -8.89 3.74 8.97
C TYR A 500 -8.09 3.09 10.12
N LYS A 501 -8.72 2.30 11.00
CA LYS A 501 -8.01 1.52 12.03
C LYS A 501 -7.28 0.31 11.45
N LEU A 502 -7.70 -0.21 10.30
CA LEU A 502 -7.00 -1.30 9.59
C LEU A 502 -5.66 -0.86 8.97
N GLN A 503 -5.38 0.44 8.85
CA GLN A 503 -4.11 0.94 8.33
C GLN A 503 -2.88 0.52 9.17
N LYS A 504 -3.11 -0.03 10.38
CA LYS A 504 -2.09 -0.66 11.23
C LYS A 504 -1.80 -2.14 10.91
N LEU A 505 -2.65 -2.80 10.11
CA LEU A 505 -2.49 -4.20 9.71
C LEU A 505 -1.58 -4.26 8.48
N THR A 506 -0.66 -5.22 8.46
CA THR A 506 0.16 -5.52 7.29
C THR A 506 -0.54 -6.57 6.44
N HIS A 507 -1.23 -6.14 5.38
CA HIS A 507 -1.73 -7.06 4.36
C HIS A 507 -0.59 -7.63 3.51
N ALA A 508 -0.66 -8.93 3.19
CA ALA A 508 0.30 -9.57 2.29
C ALA A 508 0.17 -9.02 0.86
N TYR A 509 1.30 -8.82 0.17
CA TYR A 509 1.36 -8.27 -1.18
C TYR A 509 1.97 -9.29 -2.17
N PRO A 510 1.42 -9.45 -3.40
CA PRO A 510 0.15 -8.90 -3.89
C PRO A 510 -1.04 -9.79 -3.50
N THR A 511 -2.13 -9.21 -2.99
CA THR A 511 -3.40 -9.91 -2.71
C THR A 511 -4.61 -9.01 -2.93
N TYR A 512 -5.78 -9.58 -3.22
CA TYR A 512 -7.05 -8.85 -3.31
C TYR A 512 -7.40 -8.13 -1.99
N ALA A 513 -7.16 -8.76 -0.84
CA ALA A 513 -7.36 -8.13 0.47
C ALA A 513 -6.48 -6.89 0.67
N GLN A 514 -5.20 -6.93 0.27
CA GLN A 514 -4.33 -5.75 0.29
C GLN A 514 -4.84 -4.65 -0.63
N ALA A 515 -5.20 -4.99 -1.87
CA ALA A 515 -5.57 -4.04 -2.90
C ALA A 515 -6.94 -3.37 -2.64
N ILE A 516 -7.89 -4.10 -2.04
CA ILE A 516 -9.22 -3.58 -1.70
C ILE A 516 -9.21 -3.01 -0.29
N VAL A 517 -9.03 -3.86 0.72
CA VAL A 517 -9.24 -3.49 2.13
C VAL A 517 -8.05 -2.71 2.69
N GLY A 518 -6.83 -3.15 2.37
CA GLY A 518 -5.59 -2.45 2.71
C GLY A 518 -5.58 -1.01 2.16
N ARG A 519 -5.82 -0.83 0.84
CA ARG A 519 -5.93 0.51 0.22
C ARG A 519 -7.07 1.34 0.80
N ALA A 520 -8.26 0.77 0.99
CA ALA A 520 -9.39 1.50 1.57
C ALA A 520 -9.09 1.99 3.00
N SER A 521 -8.36 1.21 3.80
CA SER A 521 -7.89 1.65 5.11
C SER A 521 -6.88 2.80 5.04
N GLN A 522 -5.97 2.76 4.06
CA GLN A 522 -4.95 3.79 3.82
C GLN A 522 -5.59 5.10 3.34
N LEU A 523 -6.54 5.03 2.39
CA LEU A 523 -7.33 6.18 1.94
C LEU A 523 -8.17 6.77 3.06
N ALA A 524 -8.91 5.94 3.79
CA ALA A 524 -9.70 6.40 4.94
C ALA A 524 -8.82 7.04 6.04
N PHE A 525 -7.56 6.63 6.17
CA PHE A 525 -6.59 7.25 7.06
C PHE A 525 -6.11 8.62 6.55
N LEU A 526 -5.75 8.74 5.26
CA LEU A 526 -5.41 10.03 4.64
C LEU A 526 -6.59 11.01 4.71
N ASP A 527 -7.81 10.55 4.48
CA ASP A 527 -9.02 11.37 4.60
C ASP A 527 -9.31 11.76 6.05
N ARG A 528 -9.09 10.85 7.01
CA ARG A 528 -9.19 11.16 8.44
C ARG A 528 -8.16 12.21 8.87
N MET A 529 -6.97 12.18 8.28
CA MET A 529 -5.90 13.17 8.48
C MET A 529 -6.27 14.52 7.85
N GLY A 530 -6.67 14.54 6.58
CA GLY A 530 -7.14 15.74 5.86
C GLY A 530 -8.48 16.30 6.37
N SER A 531 -9.18 15.60 7.26
CA SER A 531 -10.37 16.11 7.96
C SER A 531 -10.06 16.76 9.32
N ASN A 532 -8.82 16.70 9.80
CA ASN A 532 -8.42 17.33 11.06
C ASN A 532 -8.23 18.84 10.85
N PRO A 533 -8.88 19.74 11.62
CA PRO A 533 -8.76 21.19 11.43
C PRO A 533 -7.32 21.69 11.56
N LEU A 534 -6.50 21.15 12.47
CA LEU A 534 -5.10 21.53 12.62
C LEU A 534 -4.28 21.16 11.37
N VAL A 535 -4.56 19.99 10.79
CA VAL A 535 -3.93 19.55 9.54
C VAL A 535 -4.42 20.41 8.37
N ASN A 536 -5.71 20.71 8.26
CA ASN A 536 -6.22 21.59 7.20
C ASN A 536 -5.65 23.01 7.28
N ILE A 537 -5.46 23.55 8.49
CA ILE A 537 -4.79 24.84 8.68
C ILE A 537 -3.34 24.75 8.20
N ALA A 538 -2.59 23.71 8.58
CA ALA A 538 -1.23 23.49 8.08
C ALA A 538 -1.18 23.30 6.54
N LEU A 539 -2.10 22.52 5.95
CA LEU A 539 -2.20 22.29 4.50
C LEU A 539 -2.60 23.53 3.70
N ARG A 540 -3.28 24.50 4.33
CA ARG A 540 -3.62 25.80 3.72
C ARG A 540 -2.51 26.85 3.88
N LEU A 541 -1.77 26.80 5.00
CA LEU A 541 -0.62 27.69 5.27
C LEU A 541 0.66 27.23 4.55
N LEU A 542 0.70 26.01 4.01
CA LEU A 542 1.82 25.45 3.23
C LEU A 542 1.42 25.30 1.74
N PRO A 543 1.83 26.23 0.86
CA PRO A 543 1.53 26.16 -0.58
C PRO A 543 1.94 24.82 -1.21
N GLY A 544 1.04 24.23 -2.00
CA GLY A 544 1.25 22.95 -2.69
C GLY A 544 1.05 21.68 -1.85
N PHE A 545 0.91 21.78 -0.52
CA PHE A 545 0.75 20.59 0.32
C PHE A 545 -0.65 19.94 0.21
N SER A 546 -1.67 20.75 -0.06
CA SER A 546 -3.00 20.27 -0.49
C SER A 546 -2.92 19.39 -1.74
N ASN A 547 -2.13 19.80 -2.74
CA ASN A 547 -1.89 19.02 -3.96
C ASN A 547 -1.11 17.73 -3.65
N ARG A 548 -0.15 17.73 -2.72
CA ARG A 548 0.53 16.49 -2.29
C ARG A 548 -0.41 15.47 -1.63
N LEU A 549 -1.35 15.90 -0.79
CA LEU A 549 -2.34 14.98 -0.20
C LEU A 549 -3.32 14.46 -1.26
N TYR A 550 -3.70 15.30 -2.22
CA TYR A 550 -4.51 14.93 -3.39
C TYR A 550 -3.79 13.89 -4.28
N LEU A 551 -2.54 14.14 -4.67
CA LEU A 551 -1.71 13.20 -5.44
C LEU A 551 -1.48 11.86 -4.70
N ALA A 552 -1.25 11.90 -3.39
CA ALA A 552 -1.14 10.68 -2.57
C ALA A 552 -2.45 9.89 -2.52
N ARG A 553 -3.59 10.58 -2.42
CA ARG A 553 -4.93 9.97 -2.50
C ARG A 553 -5.18 9.36 -3.88
N ASN A 554 -4.89 10.07 -4.97
CA ASN A 554 -5.10 9.56 -6.33
C ASN A 554 -4.22 8.32 -6.60
N ARG A 555 -2.94 8.36 -6.21
CA ARG A 555 -2.01 7.22 -6.35
C ARG A 555 -2.41 5.99 -5.52
N LEU A 556 -3.18 6.16 -4.45
CA LEU A 556 -3.71 5.06 -3.62
C LEU A 556 -5.14 4.64 -3.97
N ALA A 557 -5.84 5.42 -4.80
CA ALA A 557 -7.17 5.07 -5.31
C ALA A 557 -7.11 4.13 -6.52
N GLU A 558 -5.92 3.95 -7.11
CA GLU A 558 -5.69 3.13 -8.31
C GLU A 558 -6.62 3.51 -9.48
N THR A 559 -7.14 4.75 -9.46
CA THR A 559 -7.83 5.40 -10.58
C THR A 559 -6.81 5.73 -11.66
N GLN A 560 -6.83 4.98 -12.75
CA GLN A 560 -6.23 5.42 -14.01
C GLN A 560 -6.87 6.75 -14.41
N THR A 561 -6.08 7.82 -14.39
CA THR A 561 -6.24 8.85 -15.43
C THR A 561 -5.87 8.18 -16.75
N VAL A 562 -6.77 8.25 -17.74
CA VAL A 562 -6.41 7.89 -19.11
C VAL A 562 -5.46 8.98 -19.59
N ASP A 563 -4.17 8.69 -19.66
CA ASP A 563 -3.18 9.62 -20.20
C ASP A 563 -3.28 9.60 -21.73
N VAL A 564 -3.90 10.66 -22.28
CA VAL A 564 -4.13 10.86 -23.73
C VAL A 564 -2.85 11.35 -24.45
N PHE A 565 -1.68 11.22 -23.81
CA PHE A 565 -0.39 11.72 -24.29
C PHE A 565 0.70 10.65 -24.15
N ALA A 566 0.40 9.43 -24.59
CA ALA A 566 1.31 8.27 -24.59
C ALA A 566 1.46 7.62 -25.99
N GLU A 567 1.38 8.42 -27.06
CA GLU A 567 1.72 8.01 -28.43
C GLU A 567 2.61 9.05 -29.11
N LEU A 568 3.92 8.85 -29.02
CA LEU A 568 4.90 9.17 -30.08
C LEU A 568 5.98 8.08 -30.06
N PRO A 569 6.57 7.67 -31.20
CA PRO A 569 7.49 6.53 -31.23
C PRO A 569 8.88 6.87 -30.68
N ASP A 570 9.51 5.89 -30.02
CA ASP A 570 10.97 5.81 -29.97
C ASP A 570 11.46 5.32 -31.35
N ASP A 571 12.13 6.20 -32.11
CA ASP A 571 12.71 5.87 -33.42
C ASP A 571 14.25 5.95 -33.33
N ASP A 572 14.89 4.78 -33.27
CA ASP A 572 16.29 4.54 -33.70
C ASP A 572 16.61 3.04 -33.56
N GLY A 573 16.34 2.27 -34.63
CA GLY A 573 16.58 0.82 -34.66
C GLY A 573 17.26 0.35 -35.93
N LEU A 574 18.59 0.22 -35.92
CA LEU A 574 19.35 -0.34 -37.05
C LEU A 574 20.65 -1.09 -36.65
N CYS A 575 20.58 -2.42 -36.85
CA CYS A 575 21.65 -3.38 -37.19
C CYS A 575 22.91 -3.62 -36.31
N THR A 576 22.93 -4.85 -35.77
CA THR A 576 24.07 -5.80 -35.67
C THR A 576 24.94 -5.93 -36.94
N ALA A 577 26.20 -6.41 -36.95
CA ALA A 577 27.15 -6.67 -35.84
C ALA A 577 28.67 -6.61 -36.28
N PRO A 578 29.52 -7.69 -36.35
CA PRO A 578 30.87 -7.61 -35.76
C PRO A 578 32.07 -7.84 -36.73
N ALA A 579 33.27 -7.34 -36.37
CA ALA A 579 34.58 -7.78 -36.91
C ALA A 579 35.79 -7.30 -36.05
N GLU A 580 37.01 -7.73 -36.41
CA GLU A 580 38.26 -7.66 -35.62
C GLU A 580 39.23 -6.50 -35.96
N ALA A 581 40.39 -6.50 -35.30
CA ALA A 581 41.40 -5.42 -35.23
C ALA A 581 42.28 -5.21 -36.48
N SER A 582 42.82 -3.98 -36.63
CA SER A 582 44.19 -3.74 -37.12
C SER A 582 44.70 -2.32 -36.77
N SER A 583 45.94 -2.01 -37.12
CA SER A 583 46.69 -0.83 -36.66
C SER A 583 47.08 0.18 -37.76
N LYS A 584 47.20 1.48 -37.40
CA LYS A 584 48.33 2.40 -37.72
C LYS A 584 48.04 3.86 -37.29
N ALA A 585 49.07 4.69 -37.31
CA ALA A 585 49.08 6.13 -36.97
C ALA A 585 50.18 6.84 -37.81
N PRO A 586 50.39 8.17 -37.69
CA PRO A 586 49.46 9.30 -37.54
C PRO A 586 49.52 10.23 -38.79
N PRO A 587 48.96 11.46 -38.77
CA PRO A 587 49.87 12.61 -38.61
C PRO A 587 49.32 13.76 -37.72
N ALA A 588 50.18 14.76 -37.49
CA ALA A 588 50.00 15.81 -36.49
C ALA A 588 49.13 17.02 -36.91
N GLY A 589 48.75 17.85 -35.93
CA GLY A 589 48.82 19.30 -36.12
C GLY A 589 47.56 20.14 -35.87
N ARG A 590 47.09 20.24 -34.62
CA ARG A 590 46.40 21.45 -34.10
C ARG A 590 46.52 21.55 -32.58
N THR A 591 46.69 22.76 -32.08
CA THR A 591 47.00 23.08 -30.68
C THR A 591 45.73 23.21 -29.82
N GLY A 592 45.83 22.85 -28.53
CA GLY A 592 44.82 23.24 -27.52
C GLY A 592 43.87 22.16 -26.99
N MET A 593 44.20 20.88 -27.06
CA MET A 593 43.53 19.86 -26.23
C MET A 593 44.30 19.63 -24.92
N GLY A 594 43.57 19.57 -23.79
CA GLY A 594 44.12 19.14 -22.50
C GLY A 594 44.45 17.65 -22.49
N ASN A 595 45.22 17.18 -21.51
CA ASN A 595 45.67 15.79 -21.48
C ASN A 595 44.51 14.88 -21.10
N ALA A 596 43.96 14.19 -22.11
CA ALA A 596 42.82 13.29 -21.98
C ALA A 596 43.06 12.25 -20.87
N CYS A 597 42.38 12.43 -19.73
CA CYS A 597 42.65 11.64 -18.54
C CYS A 597 42.23 10.19 -18.74
N LEU A 598 43.19 9.29 -18.58
CA LEU A 598 42.99 7.86 -18.66
C LEU A 598 42.63 7.32 -17.27
N VAL A 599 41.66 6.40 -17.23
CA VAL A 599 41.25 5.68 -16.03
C VAL A 599 41.29 4.19 -16.34
N GLU A 600 42.29 3.50 -15.82
CA GLU A 600 42.51 2.06 -16.00
C GLU A 600 42.22 1.33 -14.69
N SER A 601 41.64 0.13 -14.77
CA SER A 601 41.33 -0.71 -13.61
C SER A 601 42.18 -1.98 -13.63
N ARG A 602 42.95 -2.23 -12.58
CA ARG A 602 43.70 -3.49 -12.38
C ARG A 602 43.36 -4.14 -11.04
N ASN A 603 43.35 -5.47 -11.02
CA ASN A 603 43.11 -6.25 -9.81
C ASN A 603 44.46 -6.50 -9.11
N ALA A 604 44.60 -6.09 -7.86
CA ALA A 604 45.84 -6.26 -7.08
C ALA A 604 45.89 -7.60 -6.31
N GLY A 605 44.88 -8.46 -6.48
CA GLY A 605 44.62 -9.58 -5.60
C GLY A 605 44.00 -9.13 -4.27
N GLY A 606 43.64 -10.09 -3.43
CA GLY A 606 43.18 -9.81 -2.06
C GLY A 606 41.94 -8.90 -1.98
N ASP A 607 40.92 -9.14 -2.82
CA ASP A 607 39.63 -8.44 -2.78
C ASP A 607 39.75 -6.90 -2.95
N THR A 608 40.73 -6.47 -3.74
CA THR A 608 41.12 -5.07 -3.93
C THR A 608 41.32 -4.75 -5.42
N VAL A 609 40.64 -3.71 -5.90
CA VAL A 609 40.82 -3.15 -7.26
C VAL A 609 41.55 -1.81 -7.15
N ILE A 610 42.59 -1.64 -7.97
CA ILE A 610 43.29 -0.36 -8.15
C ILE A 610 42.72 0.33 -9.39
N LEU A 611 42.42 1.62 -9.26
CA LEU A 611 42.09 2.52 -10.36
C LEU A 611 43.26 3.49 -10.56
N ASP A 612 44.00 3.34 -11.65
CA ASP A 612 45.04 4.27 -12.06
C ASP A 612 44.40 5.45 -12.78
N ILE A 613 44.55 6.65 -12.22
CA ILE A 613 44.02 7.90 -12.78
C ILE A 613 45.21 8.76 -13.24
N ARG A 614 45.31 8.98 -14.55
CA ARG A 614 46.46 9.66 -15.19
C ARG A 614 45.99 10.80 -16.08
N GLY A 615 46.49 12.01 -15.88
CA GLY A 615 46.09 13.22 -16.63
C GLY A 615 45.11 14.12 -15.85
N ASP A 616 44.27 14.88 -16.57
CA ASP A 616 43.48 15.97 -16.01
C ASP A 616 42.09 15.54 -15.52
N LEU A 617 41.93 15.39 -14.20
CA LEU A 617 40.69 14.97 -13.54
C LEU A 617 39.65 16.11 -13.53
N THR A 618 38.91 16.18 -14.63
CA THR A 618 37.89 17.18 -14.95
C THR A 618 36.54 16.51 -15.23
N VAL A 619 35.47 17.28 -15.47
CA VAL A 619 34.15 16.71 -15.86
C VAL A 619 34.20 15.76 -17.07
N SER A 620 35.23 15.88 -17.93
CA SER A 620 35.45 15.00 -19.08
C SER A 620 35.57 13.50 -18.70
N VAL A 621 36.03 13.19 -17.49
CA VAL A 621 36.24 11.80 -17.02
C VAL A 621 34.99 11.09 -16.53
N GLU A 622 33.85 11.80 -16.43
CA GLU A 622 32.62 11.30 -15.78
C GLU A 622 32.24 9.87 -16.21
N LYS A 623 32.30 9.59 -17.52
CA LYS A 623 31.98 8.27 -18.08
C LYS A 623 33.00 7.19 -17.68
N SER A 624 34.29 7.47 -17.90
CA SER A 624 35.39 6.52 -17.64
C SER A 624 35.48 6.17 -16.15
N LEU A 625 35.39 7.19 -15.29
CA LEU A 625 35.41 7.04 -13.84
C LEU A 625 34.15 6.32 -13.33
N SER A 626 32.97 6.62 -13.90
CA SER A 626 31.73 5.91 -13.55
C SER A 626 31.78 4.43 -13.89
N ARG A 627 32.34 4.07 -15.04
CA ARG A 627 32.55 2.66 -15.44
C ARG A 627 33.51 1.97 -14.48
N ALA A 628 34.70 2.53 -14.28
CA ALA A 628 35.76 1.92 -13.47
C ALA A 628 35.34 1.75 -11.99
N PHE A 629 34.66 2.73 -11.40
CA PHE A 629 34.05 2.56 -10.08
C PHE A 629 32.90 1.54 -10.10
N GLY A 630 32.11 1.46 -11.17
CA GLY A 630 31.05 0.45 -11.31
C GLY A 630 31.58 -0.98 -11.31
N GLU A 631 32.66 -1.22 -12.06
CA GLU A 631 33.39 -2.49 -12.14
C GLU A 631 34.03 -2.85 -10.78
N GLY A 632 34.78 -1.93 -10.17
CA GLY A 632 35.34 -2.13 -8.83
C GLY A 632 34.28 -2.39 -7.76
N ILE A 633 33.14 -1.70 -7.82
CA ILE A 633 31.99 -1.90 -6.92
C ILE A 633 31.25 -3.23 -7.14
N ALA A 634 31.45 -3.89 -8.28
CA ALA A 634 30.88 -5.20 -8.58
C ALA A 634 31.82 -6.36 -8.22
N GLY A 635 33.13 -6.14 -8.24
CA GLY A 635 34.15 -7.20 -8.12
C GLY A 635 35.06 -7.17 -6.88
N ALA A 636 34.97 -6.17 -6.00
CA ALA A 636 35.85 -6.05 -4.83
C ALA A 636 35.19 -5.37 -3.61
N SER A 637 35.65 -5.71 -2.39
CA SER A 637 35.31 -4.97 -1.16
C SER A 637 36.19 -3.72 -0.92
N ARG A 638 37.22 -3.51 -1.74
CA ARG A 638 38.16 -2.37 -1.61
C ARG A 638 38.52 -1.76 -2.96
N ILE A 639 38.61 -0.43 -2.98
CA ILE A 639 39.07 0.36 -4.13
C ILE A 639 40.21 1.27 -3.69
N LEU A 640 41.35 1.19 -4.39
CA LEU A 640 42.50 2.06 -4.21
C LEU A 640 42.66 2.95 -5.46
N LEU A 641 42.80 4.26 -5.27
CA LEU A 641 43.01 5.22 -6.35
C LEU A 641 44.49 5.55 -6.43
N ASN A 642 45.17 5.14 -7.50
CA ASN A 642 46.53 5.59 -7.76
C ASN A 642 46.48 6.96 -8.45
N LEU A 643 46.92 8.00 -7.74
CA LEU A 643 46.88 9.40 -8.17
C LEU A 643 48.27 9.98 -8.50
N SER A 644 49.31 9.13 -8.55
CA SER A 644 50.71 9.50 -8.84
C SER A 644 50.95 10.22 -10.18
N ALA A 645 50.02 10.10 -11.13
CA ALA A 645 50.08 10.75 -12.44
C ALA A 645 48.93 11.76 -12.67
N LEU A 646 48.35 12.29 -11.58
CA LEU A 646 47.33 13.34 -11.64
C LEU A 646 47.95 14.68 -12.11
N GLY A 647 47.52 15.17 -13.27
CA GLY A 647 48.03 16.41 -13.89
C GLY A 647 47.34 17.65 -13.34
N GLN A 648 46.02 17.71 -13.46
CA GLN A 648 45.16 18.76 -12.91
C GLN A 648 43.90 18.14 -12.27
N MET A 649 43.22 18.92 -11.42
CA MET A 649 41.91 18.58 -10.86
C MET A 649 41.08 19.85 -10.69
N ASP A 650 39.85 19.83 -11.22
CA ASP A 650 38.85 20.89 -11.02
C ASP A 650 37.81 20.50 -9.94
N VAL A 651 36.87 21.40 -9.65
CA VAL A 651 35.84 21.18 -8.62
C VAL A 651 34.79 20.14 -9.04
N GLU A 652 34.55 19.96 -10.35
CA GLU A 652 33.64 18.94 -10.87
C GLU A 652 34.30 17.55 -10.76
N GLY A 653 35.61 17.42 -11.04
CA GLY A 653 36.42 16.22 -10.82
C GLY A 653 36.54 15.82 -9.34
N ALA A 654 36.79 16.77 -8.45
CA ALA A 654 36.71 16.54 -6.99
C ALA A 654 35.30 16.13 -6.54
N GLY A 655 34.25 16.69 -7.18
CA GLY A 655 32.86 16.30 -6.97
C GLY A 655 32.56 14.87 -7.41
N LEU A 656 33.10 14.43 -8.55
CA LEU A 656 33.00 13.04 -9.01
C LEU A 656 33.64 12.07 -8.01
N LEU A 657 34.86 12.34 -7.53
CA LEU A 657 35.50 11.51 -6.49
C LEU A 657 34.63 11.40 -5.22
N LEU A 658 34.08 12.53 -4.74
CA LEU A 658 33.18 12.53 -3.58
C LEU A 658 31.93 11.69 -3.83
N ALA A 659 31.32 11.81 -5.02
CA ALA A 659 30.12 11.09 -5.40
C ALA A 659 30.37 9.57 -5.50
N HIS A 660 31.46 9.14 -6.11
CA HIS A 660 31.81 7.73 -6.26
C HIS A 660 32.27 7.10 -4.95
N ALA A 661 33.11 7.77 -4.15
CA ALA A 661 33.47 7.31 -2.81
C ALA A 661 32.24 7.18 -1.89
N SER A 662 31.30 8.13 -1.96
CA SER A 662 30.03 8.03 -1.22
C SER A 662 29.18 6.83 -1.66
N ARG A 663 29.15 6.48 -2.95
CA ARG A 663 28.43 5.30 -3.46
C ARG A 663 29.08 3.98 -3.04
N ALA A 664 30.42 3.92 -3.00
CA ALA A 664 31.17 2.76 -2.54
C ALA A 664 30.96 2.52 -1.03
N ALA A 665 31.13 3.55 -0.20
CA ALA A 665 30.97 3.46 1.25
C ALA A 665 29.59 2.92 1.68
N ARG A 666 28.52 3.27 0.96
CA ARG A 666 27.16 2.76 1.19
C ARG A 666 27.00 1.26 0.92
N LYS A 667 27.87 0.66 0.12
CA LYS A 667 27.94 -0.78 -0.12
C LYS A 667 28.92 -1.50 0.84
N GLY A 668 29.50 -0.78 1.81
CA GLY A 668 30.53 -1.29 2.71
C GLY A 668 31.92 -1.36 2.07
N ILE A 669 32.10 -0.78 0.88
CA ILE A 669 33.35 -0.83 0.11
C ILE A 669 34.24 0.33 0.54
N ALA A 670 35.45 0.01 1.01
CA ALA A 670 36.42 1.01 1.43
C ALA A 670 37.09 1.67 0.20
N VAL A 671 37.28 2.99 0.25
CA VAL A 671 37.98 3.76 -0.80
C VAL A 671 39.17 4.49 -0.20
N SER A 672 40.32 4.39 -0.87
CA SER A 672 41.60 4.99 -0.46
C SER A 672 42.33 5.56 -1.67
N ALA A 673 43.37 6.36 -1.44
CA ALA A 673 44.23 6.87 -2.50
C ALA A 673 45.71 6.86 -2.08
N CYS A 674 46.59 6.68 -3.06
CA CYS A 674 48.05 6.71 -2.90
C CYS A 674 48.70 7.62 -3.95
N GLY A 675 49.93 8.08 -3.67
CA GLY A 675 50.74 8.87 -4.59
C GLY A 675 50.20 10.28 -4.89
N LEU A 676 49.27 10.82 -4.09
CA LEU A 676 48.66 12.13 -4.33
C LEU A 676 49.71 13.26 -4.27
N PRO A 677 49.97 14.02 -5.36
CA PRO A 677 51.01 15.05 -5.35
C PRO A 677 50.70 16.18 -4.35
N ALA A 678 51.74 16.69 -3.68
CA ALA A 678 51.61 17.59 -2.54
C ALA A 678 50.65 18.81 -2.71
N PRO A 679 50.59 19.49 -3.87
CA PRO A 679 49.63 20.59 -4.06
C PRO A 679 48.15 20.18 -3.97
N PHE A 680 47.81 18.93 -4.32
CA PHE A 680 46.44 18.42 -4.25
C PHE A 680 46.02 17.98 -2.84
N LEU A 681 46.95 17.84 -1.89
CA LEU A 681 46.60 17.56 -0.48
C LEU A 681 45.74 18.68 0.13
N ASP A 682 46.06 19.95 -0.17
CA ASP A 682 45.26 21.09 0.31
C ASP A 682 43.86 21.10 -0.32
N VAL A 683 43.74 20.67 -1.58
CA VAL A 683 42.44 20.51 -2.28
C VAL A 683 41.62 19.37 -1.67
N PHE A 684 42.23 18.23 -1.36
CA PHE A 684 41.56 17.13 -0.64
C PHE A 684 41.07 17.57 0.73
N HIS A 685 41.87 18.36 1.47
CA HIS A 685 41.53 18.86 2.80
C HIS A 685 40.44 19.97 2.76
N LEU A 686 40.47 20.83 1.75
CA LEU A 686 39.48 21.89 1.49
C LEU A 686 38.12 21.29 1.10
N THR A 687 38.10 20.38 0.13
CA THR A 687 36.89 19.67 -0.31
C THR A 687 36.41 18.61 0.71
N GLY A 688 37.26 18.20 1.63
CA GLY A 688 36.93 17.19 2.64
C GLY A 688 36.90 15.76 2.09
N LEU A 689 37.58 15.51 0.96
CA LEU A 689 37.76 14.16 0.39
C LEU A 689 38.56 13.26 1.34
N ASP A 690 39.47 13.84 2.12
CA ASP A 690 40.19 13.22 3.25
C ASP A 690 39.26 12.55 4.29
N GLY A 691 38.01 13.00 4.38
CA GLY A 691 36.97 12.44 5.25
C GLY A 691 36.21 11.24 4.66
N LEU A 692 36.49 10.83 3.42
CA LEU A 692 35.90 9.66 2.73
C LEU A 692 36.94 8.73 2.09
N ILE A 693 38.10 9.27 1.71
CA ILE A 693 39.17 8.58 0.99
C ILE A 693 40.41 8.63 1.88
N THR A 694 40.87 7.47 2.36
CA THR A 694 42.06 7.41 3.23
C THR A 694 43.33 7.57 2.40
N LEU A 695 44.27 8.40 2.86
CA LEU A 695 45.48 8.75 2.11
C LEU A 695 46.71 7.97 2.61
N TYR A 696 47.46 7.44 1.64
CA TYR A 696 48.71 6.70 1.79
C TYR A 696 49.80 7.35 0.93
N ASN A 697 51.07 7.07 1.25
CA ASN A 697 52.19 7.65 0.52
C ASN A 697 52.29 7.01 -0.89
N ASP A 698 52.25 5.68 -0.93
CA ASP A 698 52.45 4.86 -2.12
C ASP A 698 51.51 3.64 -2.13
N GLU A 699 51.65 2.80 -3.16
CA GLU A 699 50.80 1.63 -3.38
C GLU A 699 51.11 0.47 -2.41
N GLU A 700 52.35 0.34 -1.94
CA GLU A 700 52.78 -0.74 -1.03
C GLU A 700 52.28 -0.47 0.39
N ASP A 701 52.45 0.77 0.87
CA ASP A 701 51.87 1.32 2.12
C ASP A 701 50.35 1.04 2.21
N ALA A 702 49.63 1.32 1.11
CA ALA A 702 48.19 1.09 1.01
C ALA A 702 47.78 -0.39 1.03
N LEU A 703 48.55 -1.27 0.36
CA LEU A 703 48.23 -2.70 0.24
C LEU A 703 48.65 -3.53 1.47
N CYS A 704 49.71 -3.13 2.17
CA CYS A 704 50.17 -3.81 3.39
C CYS A 704 49.21 -3.63 4.59
N CYS A 705 48.40 -2.57 4.61
CA CYS A 705 47.50 -2.20 5.71
C CYS A 705 46.28 -3.13 5.89
N ARG A 706 46.48 -4.36 6.37
CA ARG A 706 45.42 -5.38 6.58
C ARG A 706 44.28 -5.01 7.57
N ARG A 707 44.36 -3.90 8.32
CA ARG A 707 43.33 -3.46 9.30
C ARG A 707 42.89 -2.01 9.09
N PHE A 708 41.97 -1.81 8.15
CA PHE A 708 41.36 -0.51 7.80
C PHE A 708 40.41 0.13 8.84
N LEU A 709 40.50 -0.26 10.12
CA LEU A 709 39.60 0.21 11.20
C LEU A 709 40.31 1.04 12.28
N GLU A 710 41.63 1.14 12.25
CA GLU A 710 42.39 2.12 13.04
C GLU A 710 42.87 3.25 12.13
N LYS A 711 42.94 4.48 12.66
CA LYS A 711 43.24 5.69 11.87
C LYS A 711 44.76 5.86 11.69
N SER A 712 45.36 4.96 10.91
CA SER A 712 46.79 4.91 10.63
C SER A 712 47.16 5.10 9.15
N GLY A 713 46.27 5.69 8.35
CA GLY A 713 46.70 6.47 7.18
C GLY A 713 47.24 7.84 7.61
N LEU A 714 47.70 8.66 6.66
CA LEU A 714 48.23 10.00 6.94
C LEU A 714 47.23 10.86 7.73
N SER A 715 47.56 11.19 8.98
CA SER A 715 46.78 12.15 9.76
C SER A 715 47.01 13.56 9.20
N PRO A 716 45.98 14.41 9.04
CA PRO A 716 46.11 15.76 8.46
C PRO A 716 46.92 16.78 9.32
N ARG A 717 47.72 16.29 10.27
CA ARG A 717 48.68 17.03 11.10
C ARG A 717 50.14 16.58 10.92
N SER A 718 50.42 15.55 10.11
CA SER A 718 51.77 14.96 10.01
C SER A 718 52.69 15.55 8.94
N LEU A 719 52.25 16.58 8.21
CA LEU A 719 53.17 17.38 7.36
C LEU A 719 54.00 18.34 8.23
N PRO A 720 55.34 18.39 8.08
CA PRO A 720 56.17 19.41 8.70
C PRO A 720 55.75 20.82 8.27
N ALA A 721 55.78 21.79 9.19
CA ALA A 721 55.31 23.16 8.97
C ALA A 721 56.26 24.03 8.10
N THR A 722 57.13 23.40 7.30
CA THR A 722 58.24 24.04 6.58
C THR A 722 57.97 24.27 5.09
N GLU A 723 57.03 23.54 4.47
CA GLU A 723 56.64 23.76 3.07
C GLU A 723 55.39 24.65 2.98
N GLN A 724 55.59 25.92 2.64
CA GLN A 724 54.50 26.78 2.19
C GLN A 724 54.21 26.53 0.72
N THR A 725 53.47 25.46 0.41
CA THR A 725 52.93 25.24 -0.93
C THR A 725 52.10 26.45 -1.37
N LEU A 726 52.43 26.97 -2.56
CA LEU A 726 51.58 27.93 -3.26
C LEU A 726 50.27 27.24 -3.65
N PRO A 727 49.11 27.91 -3.58
CA PRO A 727 47.85 27.32 -4.00
C PRO A 727 47.87 26.97 -5.48
N LEU A 728 47.26 25.85 -5.84
CA LEU A 728 47.03 25.46 -7.24
C LEU A 728 46.27 26.57 -7.98
N SER A 729 46.56 26.74 -9.27
CA SER A 729 45.92 27.78 -10.09
C SER A 729 44.39 27.66 -10.03
N GLY A 730 43.73 28.79 -9.79
CA GLY A 730 42.28 28.88 -9.58
C GLY A 730 41.78 28.49 -8.17
N TRP A 731 42.49 27.63 -7.44
CA TRP A 731 42.04 27.14 -6.12
C TRP A 731 42.33 28.12 -4.97
N ALA A 732 41.48 28.09 -3.94
CA ALA A 732 41.71 28.78 -2.67
C ALA A 732 42.55 27.92 -1.71
N LYS A 733 43.34 28.56 -0.84
CA LYS A 733 44.04 27.87 0.25
C LYS A 733 43.05 27.38 1.31
N SER A 734 43.28 26.19 1.87
CA SER A 734 42.46 25.64 2.95
C SER A 734 42.50 26.51 4.22
N VAL A 735 41.33 26.72 4.83
CA VAL A 735 41.18 27.52 6.06
C VAL A 735 40.27 26.84 7.08
N ASP A 736 40.78 26.68 8.31
CA ASP A 736 40.08 26.00 9.39
C ASP A 736 38.90 26.84 9.95
N ARG A 737 38.95 28.17 9.80
CA ARG A 737 37.86 29.10 10.13
C ARG A 737 37.80 30.26 9.14
N LEU A 738 36.59 30.62 8.73
CA LEU A 738 36.27 31.77 7.89
C LEU A 738 36.33 33.06 8.70
N SER A 739 36.80 34.13 8.07
CA SER A 739 36.88 35.48 8.62
C SER A 739 36.41 36.53 7.60
N LEU A 740 35.95 37.67 8.10
CA LEU A 740 35.63 38.87 7.32
C LEU A 740 36.63 39.97 7.67
N SER A 741 37.08 40.73 6.66
CA SER A 741 37.84 41.98 6.82
C SER A 741 36.96 43.09 7.40
N ALA A 742 35.75 43.26 6.85
CA ALA A 742 34.77 44.26 7.23
C ALA A 742 33.36 43.66 7.33
N VAL A 743 32.45 44.35 8.03
CA VAL A 743 31.04 43.95 8.19
C VAL A 743 30.14 44.84 7.30
N PRO A 744 29.56 44.31 6.21
CA PRO A 744 28.72 45.10 5.31
C PRO A 744 27.46 45.65 5.99
N ALA A 745 27.20 46.95 5.84
CA ALA A 745 26.13 47.66 6.55
C ALA A 745 24.70 47.14 6.29
N GLY A 746 24.49 46.40 5.19
CA GLY A 746 23.22 45.76 4.82
C GLY A 746 23.03 44.31 5.31
N ALA A 747 24.08 43.66 5.82
CA ALA A 747 24.00 42.29 6.31
C ALA A 747 23.17 42.22 7.61
N MET A 748 22.36 41.16 7.77
CA MET A 748 21.54 41.01 8.99
C MET A 748 22.37 40.53 10.20
N ASN A 749 23.35 39.65 10.00
CA ASN A 749 24.20 39.11 11.05
C ASN A 749 25.53 38.59 10.48
N ILE A 750 26.61 38.63 11.27
CA ILE A 750 27.95 38.12 10.97
C ILE A 750 28.04 36.59 11.09
N ASN A 751 27.00 35.86 10.68
CA ASN A 751 26.81 34.43 10.98
C ASN A 751 27.94 33.49 10.45
N VAL A 752 28.80 33.99 9.56
CA VAL A 752 29.97 33.32 8.96
C VAL A 752 31.27 33.46 9.77
N GLN A 753 31.38 34.47 10.65
CA GLN A 753 32.62 34.77 11.36
C GLN A 753 33.03 33.62 12.29
N GLY A 754 34.27 33.15 12.17
CA GLY A 754 34.82 32.06 12.97
C GLY A 754 34.22 30.68 12.70
N ARG A 755 33.40 30.53 11.64
CA ARG A 755 32.81 29.25 11.24
C ARG A 755 33.77 28.44 10.40
N ARG A 756 33.73 27.11 10.51
CA ARG A 756 34.40 26.22 9.55
C ARG A 756 33.66 26.23 8.19
N PRO A 757 34.35 26.03 7.06
CA PRO A 757 33.72 25.61 5.81
C PRO A 757 32.97 24.28 5.98
N SER A 758 31.95 24.04 5.16
CA SER A 758 31.02 22.91 5.28
C SER A 758 30.95 22.11 3.98
N THR A 759 31.64 20.98 3.96
CA THR A 759 31.70 20.06 2.81
C THR A 759 30.53 19.06 2.84
N PRO A 760 30.19 18.38 1.72
CA PRO A 760 29.08 17.42 1.68
C PRO A 760 29.28 16.23 2.63
N VAL A 761 30.51 15.96 3.05
CA VAL A 761 30.91 14.92 4.03
C VAL A 761 30.54 15.32 5.47
N LYS A 762 30.35 16.62 5.74
CA LYS A 762 30.12 17.20 7.08
C LYS A 762 28.64 17.54 7.35
N GLY A 763 27.78 17.47 6.33
CA GLY A 763 26.34 17.74 6.42
C GLY A 763 25.49 16.58 6.96
N PHE A 764 24.29 16.89 7.44
CA PHE A 764 23.39 15.92 8.08
C PHE A 764 22.51 15.14 7.10
N GLY A 765 21.97 15.83 6.09
CA GLY A 765 20.93 15.31 5.22
C GLY A 765 21.36 14.28 4.17
N ARG A 766 20.47 14.05 3.19
CA ARG A 766 20.75 13.25 2.00
C ARG A 766 21.76 13.93 1.07
N LEU A 767 22.66 13.17 0.43
CA LEU A 767 23.61 13.73 -0.55
C LEU A 767 22.93 13.83 -1.92
N TRP A 768 22.69 15.07 -2.34
CA TRP A 768 22.17 15.42 -3.64
C TRP A 768 23.27 16.03 -4.51
N GLU A 769 23.24 15.63 -5.77
CA GLU A 769 23.82 16.38 -6.88
C GLU A 769 22.65 16.93 -7.70
N LYS A 770 22.70 18.20 -8.07
CA LYS A 770 21.79 18.76 -9.08
C LYS A 770 22.59 19.44 -10.17
N ARG A 771 22.07 19.42 -11.40
CA ARG A 771 22.65 20.14 -12.54
C ARG A 771 21.52 20.96 -13.18
N TYR A 772 21.66 22.28 -13.16
CA TYR A 772 20.80 23.19 -13.90
C TYR A 772 21.63 23.69 -15.09
N ARG A 773 21.13 23.51 -16.31
CA ARG A 773 21.83 23.90 -17.53
C ARG A 773 20.93 24.82 -18.35
N LEU A 774 21.49 25.90 -18.86
CA LEU A 774 20.90 26.72 -19.91
C LEU A 774 21.72 26.52 -21.19
N ARG A 775 21.07 26.04 -22.25
CA ARG A 775 21.67 25.91 -23.59
C ARG A 775 21.40 27.19 -24.38
N LEU A 776 22.47 27.86 -24.83
CA LEU A 776 22.41 28.94 -25.81
C LEU A 776 22.71 28.36 -27.20
N HIS A 777 21.81 28.58 -28.16
CA HIS A 777 21.95 28.14 -29.55
C HIS A 777 22.84 29.08 -30.39
N THR A 778 23.93 29.58 -29.80
CA THR A 778 24.96 30.40 -30.46
C THR A 778 26.33 30.15 -29.82
N THR A 779 27.38 30.24 -30.63
CA THR A 779 28.79 30.19 -30.24
C THR A 779 29.44 31.57 -30.18
N GLU A 780 28.74 32.65 -30.57
CA GLU A 780 29.25 34.02 -30.61
C GLU A 780 29.65 34.58 -29.23
N LEU A 781 29.10 34.00 -28.15
CA LEU A 781 29.43 34.35 -26.78
C LEU A 781 30.47 33.37 -26.22
N GLU A 782 31.70 33.83 -26.10
CA GLU A 782 32.81 33.08 -25.52
C GLU A 782 32.53 32.72 -24.04
N PRO A 783 32.70 31.44 -23.61
CA PRO A 783 32.46 31.03 -22.22
C PRO A 783 33.20 31.87 -21.18
N ARG A 784 34.41 32.35 -21.52
CA ARG A 784 35.23 33.21 -20.64
C ARG A 784 34.61 34.58 -20.40
N GLN A 785 33.95 35.14 -21.41
CA GLN A 785 33.24 36.43 -21.29
C GLN A 785 32.00 36.25 -20.40
N ILE A 786 31.27 35.15 -20.58
CA ILE A 786 30.10 34.81 -19.74
C ILE A 786 30.53 34.63 -18.27
N ILE A 787 31.60 33.87 -17.99
CA ILE A 787 32.10 33.66 -16.63
C ILE A 787 32.64 34.95 -16.01
N SER A 788 33.36 35.78 -16.76
CA SER A 788 33.85 37.08 -16.30
C SER A 788 32.68 38.02 -15.91
N LEU A 789 31.65 38.13 -16.76
CA LEU A 789 30.42 38.88 -16.46
C LEU A 789 29.68 38.28 -15.25
N TRP A 790 29.60 36.95 -15.16
CA TRP A 790 28.91 36.30 -14.05
C TRP A 790 29.64 36.51 -12.72
N ARG A 791 30.98 36.55 -12.72
CA ARG A 791 31.82 36.83 -11.54
C ARG A 791 31.82 38.29 -11.11
N SER A 792 31.56 39.25 -12.01
CA SER A 792 31.49 40.68 -11.68
C SER A 792 30.09 41.14 -11.26
N GLU A 793 29.03 40.66 -11.92
CA GLU A 793 27.64 41.05 -11.66
C GLU A 793 26.84 40.03 -10.82
N PHE A 794 27.47 38.96 -10.29
CA PHE A 794 26.81 37.78 -9.68
C PHE A 794 25.56 38.06 -8.83
N ALA A 795 25.64 39.03 -7.92
CA ALA A 795 24.55 39.38 -7.00
C ALA A 795 23.33 40.01 -7.68
N ALA A 796 23.49 40.61 -8.87
CA ALA A 796 22.40 41.21 -9.65
C ALA A 796 21.51 40.15 -10.32
N PHE A 797 22.02 38.94 -10.53
CA PHE A 797 21.24 37.83 -11.11
C PHE A 797 20.35 37.11 -10.09
N TRP A 798 20.43 37.45 -8.81
CA TRP A 798 19.68 36.74 -7.76
C TRP A 798 18.20 37.16 -7.71
N PRO A 799 17.27 36.23 -7.37
CA PRO A 799 15.84 36.55 -7.19
C PRO A 799 15.59 37.68 -6.19
N LYS A 800 14.61 38.54 -6.48
CA LYS A 800 14.31 39.77 -5.71
C LYS A 800 14.17 39.49 -4.20
N GLY A 801 14.92 40.25 -3.40
CA GLY A 801 14.93 40.17 -1.93
C GLY A 801 16.02 39.28 -1.35
N ASN A 802 16.74 38.52 -2.17
CA ASN A 802 17.98 37.86 -1.78
C ASN A 802 19.16 38.81 -2.00
N HIS A 803 20.17 38.75 -1.12
CA HIS A 803 21.35 39.60 -1.21
C HIS A 803 22.62 38.84 -0.82
N LEU A 804 23.65 38.97 -1.65
CA LEU A 804 25.04 38.63 -1.37
C LEU A 804 25.78 39.91 -0.94
N PHE A 805 26.67 39.81 0.06
CA PHE A 805 27.59 40.88 0.44
C PHE A 805 29.00 40.29 0.54
N THR A 806 29.89 40.61 -0.41
CA THR A 806 31.32 40.31 -0.29
C THR A 806 32.00 41.28 0.68
N SER A 807 33.14 40.86 1.23
CA SER A 807 34.09 41.79 1.84
C SER A 807 34.51 42.86 0.84
N ASP A 808 34.45 44.13 1.25
CA ASP A 808 35.05 45.28 0.54
C ASP A 808 34.61 45.47 -0.93
N ASN A 809 33.41 44.98 -1.28
CA ASN A 809 32.90 44.87 -2.66
C ASN A 809 33.84 44.10 -3.62
N ALA A 810 34.71 43.23 -3.08
CA ALA A 810 35.62 42.41 -3.88
C ALA A 810 34.84 41.55 -4.89
N SER A 811 35.43 41.39 -6.08
CA SER A 811 34.97 40.46 -7.10
C SER A 811 35.14 39.02 -6.63
N ILE A 812 34.48 38.07 -7.32
CA ILE A 812 34.58 36.65 -6.99
C ILE A 812 35.98 36.14 -7.36
N ALA A 813 36.84 36.00 -6.34
CA ALA A 813 38.20 35.50 -6.41
C ALA A 813 38.44 34.42 -5.32
N PRO A 814 39.42 33.53 -5.49
CA PRO A 814 39.65 32.43 -4.54
C PRO A 814 39.91 32.93 -3.11
N GLY A 815 39.23 32.34 -2.12
CA GLY A 815 39.32 32.74 -0.71
C GLY A 815 38.38 33.88 -0.27
N THR A 816 37.70 34.58 -1.18
CA THR A 816 36.73 35.63 -0.80
C THR A 816 35.58 35.04 0.03
N THR A 817 35.42 35.51 1.26
CA THR A 817 34.30 35.15 2.15
C THR A 817 33.17 36.17 2.02
N ALA A 818 31.91 35.70 2.03
CA ALA A 818 30.75 36.55 1.85
C ALA A 818 29.55 36.17 2.74
N LEU A 819 28.71 37.17 3.05
CA LEU A 819 27.47 37.01 3.80
C LEU A 819 26.26 36.95 2.87
N LEU A 820 25.27 36.12 3.21
CA LEU A 820 24.00 36.00 2.51
C LEU A 820 22.86 36.49 3.41
N ASN A 821 21.95 37.30 2.87
CA ASN A 821 20.58 37.46 3.37
C ASN A 821 19.65 36.79 2.35
N LEU A 822 19.12 35.61 2.64
CA LEU A 822 18.18 34.90 1.76
C LEU A 822 16.72 35.17 2.17
N ALA A 823 15.83 35.36 1.20
CA ALA A 823 14.42 35.65 1.43
C ALA A 823 13.62 34.37 1.66
N LEU A 824 12.83 34.34 2.74
CA LEU A 824 11.92 33.25 3.07
C LEU A 824 10.45 33.71 2.99
N PRO A 825 9.50 32.77 2.78
CA PRO A 825 8.06 33.08 2.82
C PRO A 825 7.65 33.82 4.09
N GLY A 826 6.68 34.74 3.96
CA GLY A 826 6.22 35.58 5.07
C GLY A 826 7.12 36.78 5.40
N GLY A 827 8.10 37.11 4.56
CA GLY A 827 8.98 38.28 4.73
C GLY A 827 10.12 38.06 5.74
N LEU A 828 10.34 36.82 6.17
CA LEU A 828 11.48 36.41 6.99
C LEU A 828 12.78 36.44 6.17
N VAL A 829 13.90 36.71 6.85
CA VAL A 829 15.24 36.70 6.25
C VAL A 829 16.11 35.66 6.95
N LEU A 830 16.89 34.92 6.16
CA LEU A 830 17.88 33.97 6.64
C LEU A 830 19.29 34.54 6.42
N ALA A 831 20.01 34.83 7.50
CA ALA A 831 21.39 35.30 7.47
C ALA A 831 22.37 34.13 7.54
N THR A 832 23.23 33.98 6.54
CA THR A 832 24.24 32.90 6.47
C THR A 832 25.48 33.36 5.67
N GLY A 833 26.32 32.46 5.18
CA GLY A 833 27.52 32.84 4.42
C GLY A 833 28.21 31.68 3.70
N LEU A 834 29.17 32.05 2.84
CA LEU A 834 29.95 31.16 1.98
C LEU A 834 31.39 31.67 1.80
N THR A 835 32.25 30.87 1.17
CA THR A 835 33.59 31.26 0.70
C THR A 835 33.81 30.77 -0.72
N VAL A 836 34.53 31.52 -1.55
CA VAL A 836 35.01 31.05 -2.85
C VAL A 836 36.11 30.01 -2.62
N ILE A 837 35.99 28.83 -3.22
CA ILE A 837 36.98 27.75 -3.15
C ILE A 837 37.77 27.58 -4.45
N HIS A 838 37.22 28.03 -5.57
CA HIS A 838 37.83 27.98 -6.89
C HIS A 838 37.30 29.11 -7.77
N ALA A 839 38.12 29.73 -8.61
CA ALA A 839 37.69 30.64 -9.65
C ALA A 839 38.75 30.83 -10.75
N ASP A 840 38.37 30.53 -12.00
CA ASP A 840 39.19 30.66 -13.20
C ASP A 840 38.39 31.26 -14.38
N ASP A 841 38.87 31.07 -15.60
CA ASP A 841 38.26 31.59 -16.84
C ASP A 841 36.99 30.81 -17.28
N THR A 842 36.77 29.58 -16.81
CA THR A 842 35.67 28.71 -17.26
C THR A 842 34.68 28.36 -16.14
N SER A 843 35.06 28.61 -14.89
CA SER A 843 34.30 28.24 -13.71
C SER A 843 34.58 29.10 -12.48
N PHE A 844 33.66 29.07 -11.51
CA PHE A 844 33.90 29.49 -10.14
C PHE A 844 33.01 28.69 -9.19
N SER A 845 33.47 28.47 -7.95
CA SER A 845 32.79 27.61 -6.98
C SER A 845 32.83 28.20 -5.59
N PHE A 846 31.72 28.11 -4.86
CA PHE A 846 31.64 28.48 -3.45
C PHE A 846 31.37 27.27 -2.55
N MET A 847 32.07 27.18 -1.43
CA MET A 847 31.71 26.30 -0.32
C MET A 847 30.89 27.06 0.74
N THR A 848 29.89 26.38 1.27
CA THR A 848 28.98 26.90 2.30
C THR A 848 29.60 26.90 3.70
N ALA A 849 29.19 27.80 4.59
CA ALA A 849 29.69 27.85 5.96
C ALA A 849 28.94 26.91 6.93
N CYS A 850 29.59 26.47 8.01
CA CYS A 850 28.99 25.54 8.97
C CYS A 850 27.73 26.13 9.65
N GLY A 851 26.58 25.52 9.36
CA GLY A 851 25.24 25.97 9.78
C GLY A 851 24.39 26.57 8.65
N HIS A 852 24.93 26.68 7.42
CA HIS A 852 24.19 27.04 6.22
C HIS A 852 23.11 25.99 5.86
N ILE A 853 22.10 26.39 5.05
CA ILE A 853 20.98 25.52 4.63
C ILE A 853 21.47 24.24 3.91
N LEU A 854 22.32 24.46 2.92
CA LEU A 854 23.12 23.47 2.22
C LEU A 854 24.46 23.31 2.98
N SER A 855 24.99 22.10 3.03
CA SER A 855 26.36 21.79 3.45
C SER A 855 27.03 21.05 2.30
N GLY A 856 27.97 21.72 1.65
CA GLY A 856 28.50 21.39 0.34
C GLY A 856 28.99 22.62 -0.43
N TRP A 857 29.22 22.45 -1.72
CA TRP A 857 29.63 23.51 -2.64
C TRP A 857 28.69 23.62 -3.85
N ILE A 858 28.82 24.75 -4.54
CA ILE A 858 28.04 25.07 -5.74
C ILE A 858 29.01 25.59 -6.79
N THR A 859 29.13 24.84 -7.88
CA THR A 859 29.95 25.19 -9.05
C THR A 859 29.09 25.95 -10.06
N PHE A 860 29.68 26.97 -10.67
CA PHE A 860 29.14 27.78 -11.75
C PHE A 860 30.14 27.68 -12.89
N SER A 861 29.75 27.09 -14.02
CA SER A 861 30.67 26.80 -15.13
C SER A 861 30.03 27.11 -16.48
N CYS A 862 30.86 27.41 -17.47
CA CYS A 862 30.43 27.64 -18.85
C CYS A 862 31.38 26.98 -19.84
N PHE A 863 30.81 26.29 -20.84
CA PHE A 863 31.57 25.53 -21.84
C PHE A 863 30.78 25.44 -23.16
N GLN A 864 31.49 25.32 -24.27
CA GLN A 864 30.90 25.01 -25.58
C GLN A 864 30.88 23.51 -25.83
N LYS A 865 29.82 23.03 -26.50
CA LYS A 865 29.69 21.64 -26.97
C LYS A 865 28.67 21.56 -28.09
N ASN A 866 29.00 20.87 -29.20
CA ASN A 866 28.10 20.62 -30.33
C ASN A 866 27.37 21.91 -30.79
N ASP A 867 28.16 22.93 -31.15
CA ASP A 867 27.68 24.24 -31.64
C ASP A 867 26.64 24.92 -30.73
N SER A 868 26.83 24.76 -29.43
CA SER A 868 25.99 25.39 -28.40
C SER A 868 26.82 25.74 -27.17
N THR A 869 26.55 26.91 -26.59
CA THR A 869 27.21 27.37 -25.36
C THR A 869 26.32 27.01 -24.16
N PHE A 870 26.85 26.23 -23.22
CA PHE A 870 26.13 25.79 -22.03
C PHE A 870 26.58 26.59 -20.81
N ILE A 871 25.60 27.14 -20.08
CA ILE A 871 25.79 27.76 -18.77
C ILE A 871 25.26 26.78 -17.71
N GLN A 872 26.08 26.41 -16.74
CA GLN A 872 25.78 25.38 -15.74
C GLN A 872 25.83 25.93 -14.31
N VAL A 873 24.87 25.50 -13.48
CA VAL A 873 24.95 25.53 -12.01
C VAL A 873 24.88 24.11 -11.47
N HIS A 874 25.86 23.72 -10.66
CA HIS A 874 26.06 22.35 -10.17
C HIS A 874 26.29 22.34 -8.64
N PRO A 875 25.21 22.35 -7.82
CA PRO A 875 25.33 22.14 -6.39
C PRO A 875 25.47 20.66 -6.03
N LEU A 876 26.48 20.36 -5.20
CA LEU A 876 26.73 19.05 -4.60
C LEU A 876 26.68 19.21 -3.07
N PHE A 877 25.66 18.66 -2.41
CA PHE A 877 25.35 19.01 -1.02
C PHE A 877 24.58 17.95 -0.23
N ARG A 878 24.68 18.05 1.09
CA ARG A 878 23.68 17.55 2.06
C ARG A 878 22.93 18.73 2.69
N ALA A 879 21.74 18.50 3.25
CA ALA A 879 21.15 19.49 4.14
C ALA A 879 22.05 19.68 5.38
N GLY A 880 22.30 20.93 5.80
CA GLY A 880 23.31 21.22 6.81
C GLY A 880 23.02 20.68 8.20
N ASP A 881 21.75 20.64 8.59
CA ASP A 881 21.27 20.18 9.90
C ASP A 881 19.87 19.51 9.81
N PRO A 882 19.34 18.92 10.90
CA PRO A 882 18.05 18.24 10.90
C PRO A 882 16.83 19.12 10.57
N LEU A 883 16.85 20.40 10.96
CA LEU A 883 15.79 21.35 10.65
C LEU A 883 15.80 21.69 9.15
N MET A 884 16.99 21.73 8.54
CA MET A 884 17.15 21.95 7.10
C MET A 884 16.72 20.72 6.29
N GLU A 885 17.11 19.50 6.67
CA GLU A 885 16.64 18.25 6.03
C GLU A 885 15.10 18.13 6.06
N LEU A 886 14.48 18.54 7.19
CA LEU A 886 13.03 18.67 7.28
C LEU A 886 12.49 19.76 6.33
N GLY A 887 13.13 20.93 6.27
CA GLY A 887 12.80 22.02 5.34
C GLY A 887 12.82 21.60 3.87
N PHE A 888 13.86 20.88 3.42
CA PHE A 888 13.96 20.36 2.06
C PHE A 888 12.79 19.44 1.70
N ARG A 889 12.41 18.53 2.62
CA ARG A 889 11.23 17.65 2.47
C ARG A 889 9.90 18.42 2.42
N LEU A 890 9.77 19.46 3.25
CA LEU A 890 8.56 20.28 3.36
C LEU A 890 8.39 21.30 2.21
N GLY A 891 9.42 21.57 1.41
CA GLY A 891 9.30 22.37 0.18
C GLY A 891 10.51 23.22 -0.19
N ALA A 892 11.50 23.37 0.69
CA ALA A 892 12.67 24.21 0.43
C ALA A 892 13.49 23.73 -0.78
N ALA A 893 13.45 22.43 -1.11
CA ALA A 893 14.05 21.89 -2.34
C ALA A 893 13.50 22.58 -3.60
N ALA A 894 12.18 22.76 -3.68
CA ALA A 894 11.53 23.44 -4.81
C ALA A 894 11.72 24.96 -4.78
N GLN A 895 12.06 25.55 -3.63
CA GLN A 895 12.43 26.97 -3.54
C GLN A 895 13.87 27.18 -4.04
N GLU A 896 14.78 26.29 -3.69
CA GLU A 896 16.13 26.22 -4.28
C GLU A 896 16.06 25.98 -5.80
N ASP A 897 15.23 25.04 -6.26
CA ASP A 897 15.05 24.77 -7.69
C ASP A 897 14.64 26.05 -8.45
N ARG A 898 13.63 26.77 -7.95
CA ARG A 898 13.21 28.07 -8.55
C ARG A 898 14.31 29.12 -8.50
N PHE A 899 15.05 29.21 -7.39
CA PHE A 899 16.13 30.18 -7.23
C PHE A 899 17.18 30.04 -8.34
N TRP A 900 17.58 28.82 -8.70
CA TRP A 900 18.58 28.59 -9.76
C TRP A 900 18.03 28.83 -11.16
N HIS A 901 16.78 28.45 -11.44
CA HIS A 901 16.13 28.78 -12.74
C HIS A 901 15.95 30.29 -12.93
N GLU A 902 15.50 31.01 -11.90
CA GLU A 902 15.40 32.47 -11.94
C GLU A 902 16.78 33.13 -12.09
N THR A 903 17.82 32.57 -11.47
CA THR A 903 19.21 33.08 -11.60
C THR A 903 19.73 32.93 -13.03
N LEU A 904 19.61 31.73 -13.63
CA LEU A 904 19.97 31.49 -15.03
C LEU A 904 19.12 32.37 -15.98
N GLY A 905 17.82 32.51 -15.72
CA GLY A 905 16.93 33.36 -16.51
C GLY A 905 17.20 34.87 -16.37
N ASN A 906 17.78 35.33 -15.25
CA ASN A 906 18.28 36.70 -15.10
C ASN A 906 19.57 36.92 -15.91
N LEU A 907 20.49 35.95 -15.89
CA LEU A 907 21.74 36.01 -16.66
C LEU A 907 21.47 35.98 -18.18
N ALA A 908 20.58 35.10 -18.65
CA ALA A 908 20.16 35.06 -20.06
C ALA A 908 19.65 36.43 -20.55
N ARG A 909 18.76 37.06 -19.78
CA ARG A 909 18.25 38.41 -20.06
C ARG A 909 19.32 39.50 -20.03
N ARG A 910 20.39 39.35 -19.24
CA ARG A 910 21.54 40.28 -19.22
C ARG A 910 22.44 40.13 -20.44
N LEU A 911 22.57 38.90 -20.96
CA LEU A 911 23.28 38.55 -22.19
C LEU A 911 22.49 38.88 -23.47
N GLY A 912 21.22 39.30 -23.35
CA GLY A 912 20.35 39.56 -24.50
C GLY A 912 19.85 38.31 -25.22
N THR A 913 19.99 37.13 -24.61
CA THR A 913 19.71 35.83 -25.24
C THR A 913 18.57 35.07 -24.56
N HIS A 914 17.99 34.15 -25.32
CA HIS A 914 17.08 33.12 -24.82
C HIS A 914 17.69 31.73 -25.06
N GLY A 915 17.29 30.75 -24.26
CA GLY A 915 17.87 29.41 -24.29
C GLY A 915 17.04 28.38 -23.55
N GLU A 916 17.31 27.11 -23.81
CA GLU A 916 16.60 25.97 -23.23
C GLU A 916 17.14 25.65 -21.84
N ALA A 917 16.27 25.66 -20.83
CA ALA A 917 16.61 25.31 -19.46
C ALA A 917 16.31 23.83 -19.17
N ALA A 918 17.32 23.09 -18.71
CA ALA A 918 17.21 21.69 -18.31
C ALA A 918 17.67 21.48 -16.86
N GLN A 919 16.96 20.64 -16.11
CA GLN A 919 17.31 20.24 -14.75
C GLN A 919 17.51 18.73 -14.64
N GLN A 920 18.60 18.31 -14.00
CA GLN A 920 18.83 16.93 -13.56
C GLN A 920 19.06 16.89 -12.04
N ASN A 921 18.37 15.99 -11.34
CA ASN A 921 18.51 15.79 -9.89
C ASN A 921 18.92 14.35 -9.59
N VAL A 922 20.09 14.14 -9.00
CA VAL A 922 20.66 12.83 -8.69
C VAL A 922 20.79 12.65 -7.17
N LEU A 923 20.17 11.60 -6.64
CA LEU A 923 20.31 11.22 -5.23
C LEU A 923 21.49 10.24 -5.10
N ILE A 924 22.66 10.76 -4.70
CA ILE A 924 23.88 9.95 -4.53
C ILE A 924 23.76 9.12 -3.25
N ASP A 925 23.28 9.73 -2.16
CA ASP A 925 23.07 9.08 -0.87
C ASP A 925 21.67 9.41 -0.28
N PRO A 926 20.72 8.44 -0.24
CA PRO A 926 19.44 8.56 0.45
C PRO A 926 19.54 8.47 1.99
N ASP A 927 20.71 8.15 2.53
CA ASP A 927 20.93 7.89 3.94
C ASP A 927 21.28 9.20 4.70
N ILE A 928 20.85 9.27 5.97
CA ILE A 928 20.95 10.47 6.81
C ILE A 928 22.08 10.27 7.83
N GLN A 929 23.00 11.23 7.92
CA GLN A 929 24.10 11.17 8.89
C GLN A 929 23.60 11.54 10.30
N TRP A 930 22.91 10.63 10.99
CA TRP A 930 22.39 10.87 12.35
C TRP A 930 23.47 11.27 13.36
N HIS A 931 24.71 10.81 13.19
CA HIS A 931 25.86 11.25 14.01
C HIS A 931 26.19 12.76 13.85
N ARG A 932 25.66 13.43 12.83
CA ARG A 932 25.74 14.89 12.61
C ARG A 932 24.56 15.66 13.21
N PHE A 933 23.66 15.04 13.98
CA PHE A 933 22.51 15.74 14.58
C PHE A 933 22.92 17.00 15.37
N ALA A 934 24.10 16.96 16.01
CA ALA A 934 24.72 18.08 16.71
C ALA A 934 24.98 19.33 15.84
N ASN A 935 24.94 19.23 14.49
CA ASN A 935 25.00 20.40 13.58
C ASN A 935 23.90 21.42 13.87
N LEU A 936 22.76 21.02 14.46
CA LEU A 936 21.65 21.90 14.81
C LEU A 936 22.08 23.10 15.69
N ARG A 937 23.10 22.95 16.55
CA ARG A 937 23.65 24.04 17.40
C ARG A 937 24.29 25.19 16.59
N TYR A 938 24.56 24.96 15.31
CA TYR A 938 25.16 25.90 14.39
C TYR A 938 24.15 26.53 13.42
N SER A 939 22.90 26.02 13.38
CA SER A 939 21.88 26.37 12.37
C SER A 939 21.72 27.87 12.17
N ALA A 940 21.94 28.32 10.93
CA ALA A 940 21.72 29.69 10.51
C ALA A 940 20.23 30.08 10.61
N ALA A 941 19.31 29.13 10.46
CA ALA A 941 17.87 29.38 10.60
C ALA A 941 17.53 29.78 12.05
N ILE A 942 17.91 28.96 13.04
CA ILE A 942 17.68 29.25 14.47
C ILE A 942 18.31 30.60 14.86
N ARG A 943 19.56 30.83 14.43
CA ARG A 943 20.27 32.10 14.71
C ARG A 943 19.60 33.29 14.03
N SER A 944 19.09 33.14 12.81
CA SER A 944 18.36 34.20 12.11
C SER A 944 17.05 34.54 12.81
N SER A 945 16.28 33.54 13.23
CA SER A 945 15.04 33.74 13.99
C SER A 945 15.27 34.49 15.31
N LEU A 946 16.36 34.21 16.02
CA LEU A 946 16.73 34.92 17.26
C LEU A 946 17.09 36.40 17.02
N TYR A 947 17.76 36.71 15.90
CA TYR A 947 18.11 38.10 15.53
C TYR A 947 16.98 38.85 14.80
N MET A 948 15.93 38.13 14.33
CA MET A 948 14.85 38.68 13.51
C MET A 948 14.14 39.91 14.14
N PRO A 949 13.79 39.94 15.45
CA PRO A 949 13.12 41.10 16.05
C PRO A 949 14.02 42.34 16.07
N VAL A 950 15.31 42.17 16.36
CA VAL A 950 16.31 43.25 16.39
C VAL A 950 16.53 43.83 14.98
N TYR A 951 16.57 42.96 13.96
CA TYR A 951 16.69 43.40 12.56
C TYR A 951 15.45 44.15 12.07
N LEU A 952 14.25 43.70 12.44
CA LEU A 952 13.00 44.41 12.11
C LEU A 952 12.96 45.80 12.76
N LEU A 953 13.30 45.91 14.04
CA LEU A 953 13.46 47.20 14.73
C LEU A 953 14.49 48.10 14.03
N LYS A 954 15.67 47.58 13.69
CA LYS A 954 16.71 48.33 12.94
C LYS A 954 16.21 48.80 11.58
N LYS A 955 15.43 47.99 10.85
CA LYS A 955 14.77 48.38 9.59
C LYS A 955 13.74 49.50 9.80
N CYS A 956 12.91 49.44 10.84
CA CYS A 956 11.95 50.50 11.17
C CYS A 956 12.65 51.82 11.49
N PHE A 957 13.68 51.80 12.34
CA PHE A 957 14.47 53.01 12.64
C PHE A 957 15.14 53.60 11.39
N LEU A 958 15.72 52.78 10.51
CA LEU A 958 16.33 53.24 9.26
C LEU A 958 15.29 53.79 8.27
N ALA A 959 14.07 53.24 8.22
CA ALA A 959 12.97 53.76 7.41
C ALA A 959 12.46 55.12 7.93
N ILE A 960 12.36 55.29 9.25
CA ILE A 960 12.01 56.57 9.89
C ILE A 960 13.12 57.62 9.64
N ALA A 961 14.39 57.23 9.77
CA ALA A 961 15.52 58.11 9.48
C ALA A 961 15.57 58.54 8.01
N ARG A 962 15.27 57.63 7.06
CA ARG A 962 15.15 57.98 5.63
C ARG A 962 13.96 58.90 5.36
N ARG A 963 12.80 58.68 5.99
CA ARG A 963 11.67 59.63 5.90
C ARG A 963 12.04 61.03 6.43
N LYS A 964 12.82 61.13 7.51
CA LYS A 964 13.35 62.42 8.02
C LYS A 964 14.43 63.05 7.13
N ARG A 965 15.15 62.28 6.31
CA ARG A 965 16.18 62.82 5.38
C ARG A 965 15.64 63.22 4.01
N ASN A 966 14.53 62.63 3.58
CA ASN A 966 13.91 62.91 2.28
C ASN A 966 12.73 63.91 2.37
N GLY A 967 12.53 64.55 3.52
CA GLY A 967 11.54 65.61 3.70
C GLY A 967 12.09 66.98 3.31
N ASN A 968 11.98 67.32 2.03
CA ASN A 968 11.50 68.66 1.66
C ASN A 968 9.95 68.57 1.61
N PRO A 969 9.22 69.70 1.75
CA PRO A 969 7.79 69.69 2.11
C PRO A 969 6.88 69.03 1.07
#